data_AF-E6U2C0-F1
#
_entry.id   AF-E6U2C0-F1
#
_cell.length_a   1.000
_cell.length_b   1.000
_cell.length_c   1.000
_cell.angle_alpha   90.00
_cell.angle_beta   90.00
_cell.angle_gamma   90.00
#
_symmetry.space_group_name_H-M   'P 1'
#
loop_
_entity.id
_entity.type
_entity.pdbx_description
1 polymer ?
#
loop_
_entity_poly.entity_id
_entity_poly.type
_entity_poly.pdbx_seq_one_letter_code
_entity_poly.pdbx_strand_id
1 'polypeptide(L)'
;MKNKKGFLTIFLVFLLIFSSVSFISAESDGDDLDSEIVTEVGPSVKVNQVGYLPNINKIAIVVDDSEASTFNVINNDTDEIVYSGELTEPVFDEHSGDVVKHADFTYVTEPGTYVVHVPGVDTSFAFDISNDVYYNSLLETMRSYTTQRSATAIDDPITGIQYEAGHLQDQEAIFYFTDEENPELTTEGDTIDVSAGWYDAGDYGLYVTPGSISVSQLLYAYELNPETFYSGQMSFPEGVSEEDRQTDLPDILIEAKHKLLWLEKMQREDGVVYHKVSGLEWPGMDVKPVEDTQDRYVFGMSTYGTAMYGATMAIASRQFSDYDQEFADRLLANAELAFEYLEAHPEPYFREDDGQNDGSGAYGKRGTDNGERFWLAAELLKTTGDSKYDDYIHEYEFDDTTIVELFDEEAGIISWGNGLPLAQYAYILSDNANEESKAIVQDTFLAYADDILAQIESDGYRNALEYSEYTWASAKNAVTKGNYLLFANEIQPNDVYIDGALDQLHYILGRTATGMSYLTGSGTKSPQHVHHRIRMSTDTYMPGLLVGGPNGFNGGGDPEQARFFDEDGELLMPIAKAYVDHDNSWSTNEYAIDYTAPALFSLAYFSNPEFISGDEEDASDKLEQKVAELESQIEELNERLQELENNNEIDQLQLMVDELEAELVALSAQYDDVEALVTMLEQQVESLKAQIEELMTDEESTSIETGDEKTSDSELENGAKSEEALEVADESDSSNESAGATSDEDKGDRLPDTATSTFNYLLLGTVLFMLGTAIFLLQRRKLLAK
;
A
#
# COMPACT_ATOMS: atom_id res chain seq x y z
N MET A 1 53.32 -30.78 22.10
CA MET A 1 53.69 -30.97 20.68
C MET A 1 52.46 -31.42 19.92
N LYS A 2 52.09 -30.66 18.87
CA LYS A 2 51.12 -30.97 17.79
C LYS A 2 49.64 -31.11 18.23
N ASN A 3 48.64 -30.56 17.55
CA ASN A 3 48.55 -29.69 16.38
C ASN A 3 47.11 -29.14 16.34
N LYS A 4 46.97 -27.81 16.28
CA LYS A 4 46.12 -27.11 15.29
C LYS A 4 45.48 -28.04 14.24
N LYS A 5 44.19 -28.33 14.41
CA LYS A 5 43.15 -28.69 13.43
C LYS A 5 41.89 -29.03 14.24
N GLY A 6 40.98 -28.08 14.40
CA GLY A 6 39.77 -28.27 15.22
C GLY A 6 39.02 -26.99 15.57
N PHE A 7 39.07 -25.98 14.70
CA PHE A 7 38.29 -24.75 14.84
C PHE A 7 37.53 -24.39 13.55
N LEU A 8 37.52 -25.30 12.57
CA LEU A 8 36.83 -25.16 11.29
C LEU A 8 36.08 -26.47 10.98
N THR A 9 35.26 -26.91 11.94
CA THR A 9 34.34 -28.07 11.82
C THR A 9 33.15 -27.98 12.80
N ILE A 10 33.12 -26.99 13.69
CA ILE A 10 32.00 -26.78 14.65
C ILE A 10 30.99 -25.75 14.14
N PHE A 11 31.33 -25.01 13.07
CA PHE A 11 30.40 -24.10 12.39
C PHE A 11 29.63 -24.78 11.24
N LEU A 12 29.95 -26.04 10.91
CA LEU A 12 29.36 -26.78 9.79
C LEU A 12 28.51 -28.00 10.23
N VAL A 13 28.20 -28.11 11.53
CA VAL A 13 27.30 -29.14 12.10
C VAL A 13 26.09 -28.50 12.79
N PHE A 14 26.04 -27.16 12.85
CA PHE A 14 24.88 -26.40 13.31
C PHE A 14 23.82 -26.17 12.19
N LEU A 15 24.14 -26.55 10.95
CA LEU A 15 23.28 -26.39 9.77
C LEU A 15 22.62 -27.70 9.31
N LEU A 16 22.69 -28.77 10.13
CA LEU A 16 22.21 -30.12 9.75
C LEU A 16 21.40 -30.83 10.87
N ILE A 17 20.77 -30.09 11.77
CA ILE A 17 19.75 -30.62 12.72
C ILE A 17 18.54 -29.68 12.79
N PHE A 18 18.10 -29.20 11.63
CA PHE A 18 16.76 -28.63 11.43
C PHE A 18 16.20 -29.22 10.12
N SER A 19 16.09 -30.55 10.09
CA SER A 19 15.31 -31.26 9.08
C SER A 19 14.80 -32.56 9.69
N SER A 20 13.57 -32.51 10.21
CA SER A 20 12.64 -33.65 10.37
C SER A 20 11.40 -33.24 11.17
N VAL A 21 10.61 -32.30 10.63
CA VAL A 21 9.16 -32.38 10.81
C VAL A 21 8.69 -33.41 9.80
N SER A 22 8.11 -34.51 10.29
CA SER A 22 7.67 -35.62 9.44
C SER A 22 6.41 -35.22 8.70
N PHE A 23 6.54 -35.04 7.39
CA PHE A 23 5.46 -35.13 6.42
C PHE A 23 4.75 -36.48 6.56
N ILE A 24 3.43 -36.45 6.77
CA ILE A 24 2.58 -37.59 6.46
C ILE A 24 2.26 -37.46 4.98
N SER A 25 2.94 -38.28 4.17
CA SER A 25 2.65 -38.43 2.74
C SER A 25 1.31 -39.14 2.56
N ALA A 26 0.35 -38.44 1.97
CA ALA A 26 -0.71 -39.07 1.22
C ALA A 26 -0.15 -39.36 -0.17
N GLU A 27 0.03 -40.65 -0.45
CA GLU A 27 0.53 -41.18 -1.71
C GLU A 27 -0.53 -40.89 -2.80
N SER A 28 -0.34 -39.82 -3.57
CA SER A 28 -1.01 -39.62 -4.86
C SER A 28 0.00 -39.92 -5.96
N ASP A 29 -0.44 -40.74 -6.90
CA ASP A 29 0.38 -41.30 -7.98
C ASP A 29 1.14 -40.19 -8.73
N GLY A 30 2.47 -40.34 -8.76
CA GLY A 30 3.35 -39.46 -9.49
C GLY A 30 3.19 -39.61 -10.99
N ASP A 31 2.77 -38.53 -11.63
CA ASP A 31 3.23 -38.03 -12.93
C ASP A 31 2.82 -36.54 -13.02
N ASP A 32 3.69 -35.70 -13.59
CA ASP A 32 3.60 -34.23 -13.79
C ASP A 32 4.17 -33.28 -12.70
N LEU A 33 5.45 -33.44 -12.33
CA LEU A 33 6.23 -32.42 -11.58
C LEU A 33 7.08 -31.47 -12.48
N ASP A 34 6.84 -31.43 -13.79
CA ASP A 34 7.61 -30.62 -14.76
C ASP A 34 6.79 -29.49 -15.42
N SER A 35 5.66 -29.06 -14.84
CA SER A 35 4.97 -27.86 -15.36
C SER A 35 5.73 -26.61 -14.92
N GLU A 36 6.51 -26.00 -15.82
CA GLU A 36 6.92 -24.59 -15.69
C GLU A 36 5.69 -23.78 -15.25
N ILE A 37 5.86 -22.92 -14.25
CA ILE A 37 4.85 -21.90 -13.89
C ILE A 37 4.85 -20.91 -15.05
N VAL A 38 4.13 -21.24 -16.11
CA VAL A 38 3.94 -20.37 -17.27
C VAL A 38 2.79 -19.44 -16.93
N THR A 39 3.08 -18.31 -16.30
CA THR A 39 2.15 -17.18 -16.30
C THR A 39 2.20 -16.58 -17.70
N GLU A 40 1.20 -16.84 -18.53
CA GLU A 40 1.10 -16.15 -19.82
C GLU A 40 0.80 -14.67 -19.53
N VAL A 41 1.79 -13.79 -19.66
CA VAL A 41 1.68 -12.38 -19.21
C VAL A 41 0.89 -11.49 -20.19
N GLY A 42 0.38 -12.04 -21.30
CA GLY A 42 -0.31 -11.29 -22.36
C GLY A 42 0.62 -10.36 -23.16
N PRO A 43 0.07 -9.40 -23.92
CA PRO A 43 0.86 -8.51 -24.78
C PRO A 43 1.83 -7.63 -24.01
N SER A 44 2.95 -7.22 -24.60
CA SER A 44 3.92 -6.32 -23.94
C SER A 44 3.39 -4.90 -23.68
N VAL A 45 2.31 -4.50 -24.35
CA VAL A 45 1.64 -3.21 -24.15
C VAL A 45 0.45 -3.40 -23.21
N LYS A 46 0.60 -2.95 -21.97
CA LYS A 46 -0.41 -3.04 -20.91
C LYS A 46 -1.30 -1.80 -20.89
N VAL A 47 -2.60 -2.03 -20.83
CA VAL A 47 -3.65 -1.01 -20.81
C VAL A 47 -4.67 -1.38 -19.73
N ASN A 48 -5.52 -0.42 -19.35
CA ASN A 48 -6.80 -0.76 -18.75
C ASN A 48 -7.59 -1.57 -19.79
N GLN A 49 -7.86 -2.84 -19.49
CA GLN A 49 -8.48 -3.76 -20.45
C GLN A 49 -9.99 -3.56 -20.59
N VAL A 50 -10.61 -2.77 -19.70
CA VAL A 50 -11.98 -2.28 -19.85
C VAL A 50 -11.95 -1.03 -20.71
N GLY A 51 -11.20 0.00 -20.28
CA GLY A 51 -11.09 1.25 -21.03
C GLY A 51 -10.80 2.50 -20.21
N TYR A 52 -11.09 3.65 -20.81
CA TYR A 52 -10.78 4.97 -20.27
C TYR A 52 -11.94 5.95 -20.48
N LEU A 53 -12.13 6.90 -19.55
CA LEU A 53 -13.05 8.03 -19.76
C LEU A 53 -12.46 9.00 -20.80
N PRO A 54 -13.28 9.74 -21.56
CA PRO A 54 -12.78 10.64 -22.62
C PRO A 54 -11.83 11.74 -22.16
N ASN A 55 -12.08 12.37 -21.01
CA ASN A 55 -11.40 13.62 -20.62
C ASN A 55 -10.41 13.46 -19.45
N ILE A 56 -9.98 12.22 -19.17
CA ILE A 56 -8.99 11.91 -18.14
C ILE A 56 -7.65 11.53 -18.77
N ASN A 57 -6.59 11.50 -17.97
CA ASN A 57 -5.27 11.02 -18.37
C ASN A 57 -5.34 9.55 -18.82
N LYS A 58 -4.63 9.22 -19.91
CA LYS A 58 -4.63 7.87 -20.50
C LYS A 58 -3.21 7.46 -20.85
N ILE A 59 -2.72 6.45 -20.15
CA ILE A 59 -1.38 5.90 -20.37
C ILE A 59 -1.44 4.38 -20.58
N ALA A 60 -0.59 3.89 -21.48
CA ALA A 60 -0.25 2.48 -21.61
C ALA A 60 1.19 2.26 -21.13
N ILE A 61 1.43 1.11 -20.48
CA ILE A 61 2.76 0.68 -20.02
C ILE A 61 3.32 -0.28 -21.07
N VAL A 62 4.48 0.04 -21.63
CA VAL A 62 5.13 -0.74 -22.69
C VAL A 62 6.35 -1.43 -22.10
N VAL A 63 6.27 -2.74 -21.92
CA VAL A 63 7.40 -3.57 -21.48
C VAL A 63 8.34 -3.77 -22.66
N ASP A 64 9.40 -2.96 -22.74
CA ASP A 64 10.33 -2.90 -23.86
C ASP A 64 11.70 -2.35 -23.43
N ASP A 65 12.75 -3.15 -23.64
CA ASP A 65 14.14 -2.76 -23.45
C ASP A 65 14.85 -2.37 -24.77
N SER A 66 14.10 -2.30 -25.89
CA SER A 66 14.64 -1.99 -27.22
C SER A 66 14.68 -0.49 -27.52
N GLU A 67 15.07 -0.13 -28.75
CA GLU A 67 15.13 1.25 -29.25
C GLU A 67 13.77 1.76 -29.79
N ALA A 68 12.65 1.07 -29.52
CA ALA A 68 11.34 1.56 -29.93
C ALA A 68 11.05 2.92 -29.26
N SER A 69 10.70 3.92 -30.06
CA SER A 69 10.48 5.29 -29.58
C SER A 69 9.09 5.83 -29.88
N THR A 70 8.27 5.12 -30.67
CA THR A 70 6.95 5.62 -31.11
C THR A 70 5.86 4.60 -30.88
N PHE A 71 4.63 5.09 -30.76
CA PHE A 71 3.43 4.27 -30.71
C PHE A 71 2.30 4.89 -31.53
N ASN A 72 1.29 4.09 -31.83
CA ASN A 72 0.07 4.50 -32.51
C ASN A 72 -1.16 4.05 -31.71
N VAL A 73 -2.18 4.90 -31.61
CA VAL A 73 -3.52 4.48 -31.20
C VAL A 73 -4.32 4.23 -32.47
N ILE A 74 -4.89 3.03 -32.57
CA ILE A 74 -5.62 2.56 -33.74
C ILE A 74 -7.06 2.31 -33.33
N ASN A 75 -8.01 2.86 -34.08
CA ASN A 75 -9.42 2.52 -33.92
C ASN A 75 -9.65 1.10 -34.42
N ASN A 76 -10.11 0.22 -33.53
CA ASN A 76 -10.18 -1.22 -33.75
C ASN A 76 -11.22 -1.64 -34.80
N ASP A 77 -12.22 -0.80 -35.08
CA ASP A 77 -13.27 -1.08 -36.07
C ASP A 77 -12.90 -0.64 -37.49
N THR A 78 -12.09 0.42 -37.61
CA THR A 78 -11.77 1.06 -38.89
C THR A 78 -10.35 0.80 -39.37
N ASP A 79 -9.48 0.26 -38.51
CA ASP A 79 -8.03 0.14 -38.70
C ASP A 79 -7.32 1.49 -38.95
N GLU A 80 -7.97 2.62 -38.62
CA GLU A 80 -7.39 3.95 -38.78
C GLU A 80 -6.50 4.32 -37.57
N ILE A 81 -5.30 4.81 -37.86
CA ILE A 81 -4.44 5.43 -36.84
C ILE A 81 -5.06 6.79 -36.48
N VAL A 82 -5.56 6.91 -35.26
CA VAL A 82 -6.19 8.14 -34.75
C VAL A 82 -5.19 9.04 -34.03
N TYR A 83 -4.10 8.47 -33.53
CA TYR A 83 -3.04 9.20 -32.86
C TYR A 83 -1.70 8.50 -33.01
N SER A 84 -0.62 9.28 -33.08
CA SER A 84 0.76 8.79 -33.01
C SER A 84 1.53 9.65 -32.02
N GLY A 85 2.32 9.03 -31.15
CA GLY A 85 3.09 9.70 -30.12
C GLY A 85 4.48 9.08 -29.94
N GLU A 86 5.29 9.74 -29.12
CA GLU A 86 6.60 9.23 -28.68
C GLU A 86 6.46 8.56 -27.32
N LEU A 87 7.21 7.49 -27.11
CA LEU A 87 7.34 6.82 -25.81
C LEU A 87 8.23 7.66 -24.89
N THR A 88 8.00 7.57 -23.58
CA THR A 88 8.94 8.12 -22.59
C THR A 88 10.27 7.37 -22.59
N GLU A 89 11.26 7.94 -21.93
CA GLU A 89 12.52 7.25 -21.63
C GLU A 89 12.27 5.99 -20.78
N PRO A 90 13.07 4.92 -20.96
CA PRO A 90 12.89 3.68 -20.22
C PRO A 90 13.11 3.86 -18.72
N VAL A 91 12.19 3.30 -17.93
CA VAL A 91 12.23 3.25 -16.47
C VAL A 91 12.35 1.79 -16.04
N PHE A 92 13.29 1.48 -15.15
CA PHE A 92 13.37 0.16 -14.54
C PHE A 92 12.44 0.11 -13.33
N ASP A 93 11.54 -0.87 -13.32
CA ASP A 93 10.58 -1.09 -12.24
C ASP A 93 11.05 -2.23 -11.33
N GLU A 94 11.38 -1.92 -10.08
CA GLU A 94 11.96 -2.87 -9.13
C GLU A 94 10.98 -4.01 -8.77
N HIS A 95 9.68 -3.70 -8.67
CA HIS A 95 8.65 -4.65 -8.23
C HIS A 95 8.37 -5.75 -9.27
N SER A 96 8.37 -5.40 -10.55
CA SER A 96 8.13 -6.31 -11.68
C SER A 96 9.41 -6.84 -12.33
N GLY A 97 10.56 -6.20 -12.07
CA GLY A 97 11.82 -6.46 -12.75
C GLY A 97 11.82 -6.06 -14.23
N ASP A 98 10.81 -5.33 -14.70
CA ASP A 98 10.67 -4.91 -16.09
C ASP A 98 11.38 -3.58 -16.36
N VAL A 99 11.79 -3.37 -17.61
CA VAL A 99 12.07 -2.04 -18.14
C VAL A 99 10.84 -1.61 -18.94
N VAL A 100 10.25 -0.49 -18.54
CA VAL A 100 9.00 0.01 -19.10
C VAL A 100 9.16 1.40 -19.69
N LYS A 101 8.34 1.69 -20.70
CA LYS A 101 8.12 3.04 -21.25
C LYS A 101 6.63 3.35 -21.18
N HIS A 102 6.28 4.63 -21.21
CA HIS A 102 4.89 5.07 -21.18
C HIS A 102 4.47 5.64 -22.52
N ALA A 103 3.29 5.25 -22.97
CA ALA A 103 2.60 5.83 -24.11
C ALA A 103 1.41 6.65 -23.61
N ASP A 104 1.54 7.98 -23.61
CA ASP A 104 0.48 8.91 -23.22
C ASP A 104 -0.38 9.27 -24.44
N PHE A 105 -1.64 8.84 -24.41
CA PHE A 105 -2.63 9.11 -25.45
C PHE A 105 -3.84 9.86 -24.91
N THR A 106 -3.64 10.69 -23.89
CA THR A 106 -4.68 11.50 -23.25
C THR A 106 -5.51 12.31 -24.26
N TYR A 107 -4.90 12.74 -25.36
CA TYR A 107 -5.57 13.49 -26.44
C TYR A 107 -6.59 12.68 -27.26
N VAL A 108 -6.65 11.36 -27.13
CA VAL A 108 -7.68 10.54 -27.77
C VAL A 108 -8.91 10.55 -26.87
N THR A 109 -9.92 11.32 -27.24
CA THR A 109 -11.14 11.50 -26.44
C THR A 109 -12.39 10.97 -27.13
N GLU A 110 -12.36 10.78 -28.45
CA GLU A 110 -13.51 10.31 -29.21
C GLU A 110 -13.93 8.90 -28.74
N PRO A 111 -15.21 8.69 -28.35
CA PRO A 111 -15.66 7.38 -27.94
C PRO A 111 -15.51 6.30 -29.03
N GLY A 112 -15.12 5.11 -28.62
CA GLY A 112 -14.92 3.98 -29.53
C GLY A 112 -13.99 2.92 -28.94
N THR A 113 -13.75 1.85 -29.70
CA THR A 113 -12.84 0.77 -29.31
C THR A 113 -11.47 0.97 -29.97
N TYR A 114 -10.40 0.84 -29.20
CA TYR A 114 -9.03 1.15 -29.61
C TYR A 114 -8.03 0.07 -29.21
N VAL A 115 -6.87 0.10 -29.87
CA VAL A 115 -5.64 -0.61 -29.45
C VAL A 115 -4.47 0.36 -29.49
N VAL A 116 -3.48 0.13 -28.62
CA VAL A 116 -2.16 0.80 -28.70
C VAL A 116 -1.18 -0.15 -29.37
N HIS A 117 -0.61 0.29 -30.50
CA HIS A 117 0.37 -0.45 -31.28
C HIS A 117 1.75 0.20 -31.22
N VAL A 118 2.76 -0.56 -30.80
CA VAL A 118 4.17 -0.14 -30.77
C VAL A 118 4.94 -0.90 -31.86
N PRO A 119 5.37 -0.23 -32.95
CA PRO A 119 6.03 -0.89 -34.07
C PRO A 119 7.30 -1.65 -33.63
N GLY A 120 7.33 -2.95 -33.94
CA GLY A 120 8.47 -3.81 -33.60
C GLY A 120 8.46 -4.38 -32.18
N VAL A 121 7.49 -3.98 -31.33
CA VAL A 121 7.27 -4.51 -29.99
C VAL A 121 6.01 -5.38 -29.99
N ASP A 122 4.83 -4.78 -29.79
CA ASP A 122 3.57 -5.51 -29.71
C ASP A 122 2.34 -4.59 -29.86
N THR A 123 1.14 -5.16 -29.77
CA THR A 123 -0.15 -4.44 -29.73
C THR A 123 -0.91 -4.82 -28.47
N SER A 124 -1.52 -3.83 -27.80
CA SER A 124 -2.32 -4.07 -26.60
C SER A 124 -3.54 -4.94 -26.87
N PHE A 125 -4.19 -5.41 -25.80
CA PHE A 125 -5.60 -5.78 -25.89
C PHE A 125 -6.44 -4.57 -26.34
N ALA A 126 -7.62 -4.85 -26.92
CA ALA A 126 -8.60 -3.82 -27.22
C ALA A 126 -9.25 -3.29 -25.94
N PHE A 127 -9.59 -2.01 -25.95
CA PHE A 127 -10.23 -1.31 -24.84
C PHE A 127 -11.15 -0.22 -25.37
N ASP A 128 -12.12 0.20 -24.56
CA ASP A 128 -13.05 1.25 -24.94
C ASP A 128 -12.63 2.63 -24.42
N ILE A 129 -12.98 3.68 -25.15
CA ILE A 129 -13.07 5.03 -24.62
C ILE A 129 -14.56 5.38 -24.61
N SER A 130 -15.12 5.64 -23.42
CA SER A 130 -16.54 5.96 -23.26
C SER A 130 -16.81 6.67 -21.95
N ASN A 131 -17.86 7.50 -21.90
CA ASN A 131 -18.30 8.16 -20.66
C ASN A 131 -18.82 7.17 -19.62
N ASP A 132 -19.31 6.00 -20.03
CA ASP A 132 -19.88 4.97 -19.14
C ASP A 132 -18.99 3.72 -19.02
N VAL A 133 -17.69 3.86 -19.32
CA VAL A 133 -16.74 2.74 -19.46
C VAL A 133 -16.67 1.83 -18.22
N TYR A 134 -16.91 2.37 -17.03
CA TYR A 134 -16.88 1.63 -15.77
C TYR A 134 -18.24 1.14 -15.26
N TYR A 135 -19.33 1.53 -15.92
CA TYR A 135 -20.69 1.27 -15.42
C TYR A 135 -20.99 -0.23 -15.29
N ASN A 136 -20.58 -1.04 -16.27
CA ASN A 136 -20.80 -2.49 -16.21
C ASN A 136 -19.96 -3.15 -15.11
N SER A 137 -18.68 -2.76 -14.97
CA SER A 137 -17.83 -3.23 -13.87
C SER A 137 -18.41 -2.86 -12.51
N LEU A 138 -18.92 -1.63 -12.34
CA LEU A 138 -19.62 -1.21 -11.13
C LEU A 138 -20.85 -2.08 -10.85
N LEU A 139 -21.70 -2.27 -11.87
CA LEU A 139 -22.93 -3.05 -11.75
C LEU A 139 -22.66 -4.51 -11.35
N GLU A 140 -21.70 -5.16 -12.00
CA GLU A 140 -21.31 -6.54 -11.68
C GLU A 140 -20.71 -6.63 -10.27
N THR A 141 -19.89 -5.65 -9.89
CA THR A 141 -19.29 -5.56 -8.55
C THR A 141 -20.34 -5.38 -7.46
N MET A 142 -21.37 -4.54 -7.68
CA MET A 142 -22.49 -4.42 -6.73
C MET A 142 -23.26 -5.73 -6.63
N ARG A 143 -23.58 -6.35 -7.77
CA ARG A 143 -24.37 -7.59 -7.83
C ARG A 143 -23.66 -8.78 -7.20
N SER A 144 -22.33 -8.78 -7.16
CA SER A 144 -21.56 -9.87 -6.57
C SER A 144 -21.88 -10.06 -5.07
N TYR A 145 -22.10 -8.98 -4.31
CA TYR A 145 -22.59 -9.05 -2.92
C TYR A 145 -23.93 -9.79 -2.78
N THR A 146 -24.86 -9.57 -3.72
CA THR A 146 -26.15 -10.29 -3.73
C THR A 146 -25.93 -11.79 -3.88
N THR A 147 -24.96 -12.21 -4.70
CA THR A 147 -24.64 -13.62 -4.90
C THR A 147 -23.87 -14.25 -3.73
N GLN A 148 -23.43 -13.45 -2.77
CA GLN A 148 -22.81 -13.90 -1.53
C GLN A 148 -23.79 -13.98 -0.36
N ARG A 149 -25.08 -13.68 -0.56
CA ARG A 149 -26.04 -13.68 0.57
C ARG A 149 -26.25 -15.07 1.17
N SER A 150 -26.00 -15.20 2.46
CA SER A 150 -26.39 -16.38 3.24
C SER A 150 -27.91 -16.39 3.49
N ALA A 151 -28.47 -17.58 3.77
CA ALA A 151 -29.90 -17.79 4.02
C ALA A 151 -30.83 -17.27 2.91
N THR A 152 -30.30 -17.07 1.70
CA THR A 152 -31.00 -16.50 0.56
C THR A 152 -30.89 -17.45 -0.62
N ALA A 153 -32.01 -17.83 -1.22
CA ALA A 153 -31.99 -18.58 -2.47
C ALA A 153 -31.71 -17.60 -3.63
N ILE A 154 -30.81 -17.98 -4.53
CA ILE A 154 -30.44 -17.18 -5.69
C ILE A 154 -30.81 -17.95 -6.95
N ASP A 155 -31.55 -17.29 -7.83
CA ASP A 155 -31.85 -17.72 -9.21
C ASP A 155 -31.67 -16.50 -10.11
N ASP A 156 -30.42 -16.22 -10.48
CA ASP A 156 -30.07 -15.04 -11.25
C ASP A 156 -29.96 -15.37 -12.75
N PRO A 157 -30.90 -14.91 -13.59
CA PRO A 157 -30.86 -15.17 -15.02
C PRO A 157 -29.75 -14.42 -15.76
N ILE A 158 -29.12 -13.40 -15.13
CA ILE A 158 -28.07 -12.59 -15.76
C ILE A 158 -26.74 -13.35 -15.76
N THR A 159 -26.32 -13.85 -14.60
CA THR A 159 -25.10 -14.65 -14.47
C THR A 159 -25.34 -16.15 -14.74
N GLY A 160 -26.59 -16.61 -14.60
CA GLY A 160 -26.97 -18.01 -14.64
C GLY A 160 -26.76 -18.75 -13.32
N ILE A 161 -26.32 -18.06 -12.26
CA ILE A 161 -26.06 -18.68 -10.96
C ILE A 161 -27.37 -19.08 -10.29
N GLN A 162 -27.43 -20.33 -9.83
CA GLN A 162 -28.62 -20.87 -9.19
C GLN A 162 -28.27 -21.80 -8.03
N TYR A 163 -28.78 -21.48 -6.85
CA TYR A 163 -28.68 -22.32 -5.67
C TYR A 163 -29.83 -22.05 -4.68
N GLU A 164 -30.20 -23.09 -3.92
CA GLU A 164 -31.17 -22.96 -2.82
C GLU A 164 -30.52 -22.26 -1.61
N ALA A 165 -31.34 -21.67 -0.74
CA ALA A 165 -30.85 -20.97 0.45
C ALA A 165 -29.98 -21.89 1.32
N GLY A 166 -28.70 -21.54 1.46
CA GLY A 166 -27.75 -22.21 2.36
C GLY A 166 -27.83 -21.71 3.79
N HIS A 167 -27.30 -22.50 4.71
CA HIS A 167 -27.08 -22.07 6.10
C HIS A 167 -28.33 -21.58 6.85
N LEU A 168 -29.50 -22.15 6.55
CA LEU A 168 -30.74 -21.83 7.28
C LEU A 168 -30.65 -22.19 8.77
N GLN A 169 -29.74 -23.10 9.14
CA GLN A 169 -29.42 -23.46 10.52
C GLN A 169 -28.75 -22.33 11.31
N ASP A 170 -28.27 -21.26 10.66
CA ASP A 170 -27.76 -20.05 11.37
C ASP A 170 -28.87 -19.36 12.20
N GLN A 171 -30.16 -19.71 12.01
CA GLN A 171 -31.26 -19.31 12.90
C GLN A 171 -31.17 -19.91 14.31
N GLU A 172 -30.42 -21.00 14.47
CA GLU A 172 -30.16 -21.68 15.74
C GLU A 172 -28.64 -21.93 15.89
N ALA A 173 -27.81 -20.98 15.47
CA ALA A 173 -26.36 -21.10 15.58
C ALA A 173 -25.92 -21.25 17.04
N ILE A 174 -24.94 -22.11 17.28
CA ILE A 174 -24.56 -22.58 18.61
C ILE A 174 -23.43 -21.70 19.17
N PHE A 175 -23.55 -21.22 20.40
CA PHE A 175 -22.41 -20.60 21.06
C PHE A 175 -21.30 -21.61 21.30
N TYR A 176 -20.11 -21.32 20.76
CA TYR A 176 -18.92 -22.18 20.92
C TYR A 176 -18.30 -22.07 22.31
N PHE A 177 -18.76 -21.11 23.12
CA PHE A 177 -18.15 -20.79 24.41
C PHE A 177 -19.16 -20.37 25.47
N THR A 178 -18.74 -20.47 26.73
CA THR A 178 -19.40 -19.79 27.86
C THR A 178 -18.64 -18.50 28.16
N ASP A 179 -19.36 -17.38 28.24
CA ASP A 179 -18.79 -16.14 28.77
C ASP A 179 -18.83 -16.21 30.30
N GLU A 180 -17.68 -16.51 30.91
CA GLU A 180 -17.56 -16.65 32.37
C GLU A 180 -17.86 -15.35 33.13
N GLU A 181 -17.72 -14.19 32.47
CA GLU A 181 -18.05 -12.90 33.08
C GLU A 181 -19.55 -12.59 33.00
N ASN A 182 -20.24 -13.12 31.98
CA ASN A 182 -21.67 -12.93 31.74
C ASN A 182 -22.38 -14.24 31.35
N PRO A 183 -22.38 -15.28 32.22
CA PRO A 183 -22.88 -16.61 31.85
C PRO A 183 -24.39 -16.63 31.60
N GLU A 184 -25.13 -15.67 32.16
CA GLU A 184 -26.57 -15.50 31.91
C GLU A 184 -26.87 -14.95 30.50
N LEU A 185 -25.87 -14.36 29.82
CA LEU A 185 -25.99 -13.83 28.45
C LEU A 185 -25.46 -14.83 27.41
N THR A 186 -24.36 -15.53 27.72
CA THR A 186 -23.74 -16.47 26.78
C THR A 186 -23.30 -17.75 27.49
N THR A 187 -23.95 -18.87 27.17
CA THR A 187 -23.58 -20.21 27.64
C THR A 187 -23.27 -21.12 26.45
N GLU A 188 -22.20 -21.91 26.56
CA GLU A 188 -21.82 -22.88 25.52
C GLU A 188 -22.96 -23.84 25.22
N GLY A 189 -23.28 -24.02 23.94
CA GLY A 189 -24.36 -24.91 23.50
C GLY A 189 -25.74 -24.24 23.44
N ASP A 190 -25.92 -23.04 23.99
CA ASP A 190 -27.12 -22.24 23.72
C ASP A 190 -27.11 -21.74 22.27
N THR A 191 -28.28 -21.35 21.77
CA THR A 191 -28.48 -20.98 20.36
C THR A 191 -28.95 -19.54 20.19
N ILE A 192 -28.53 -18.91 19.11
CA ILE A 192 -28.93 -17.56 18.70
C ILE A 192 -29.23 -17.51 17.19
N ASP A 193 -30.17 -16.67 16.77
CA ASP A 193 -30.40 -16.39 15.35
C ASP A 193 -29.40 -15.35 14.85
N VAL A 194 -28.48 -15.80 14.00
CA VAL A 194 -27.49 -15.00 13.28
C VAL A 194 -27.56 -15.26 11.77
N SER A 195 -28.75 -15.63 11.27
CA SER A 195 -28.99 -15.85 9.85
C SER A 195 -28.96 -14.55 9.04
N ALA A 196 -28.75 -14.67 7.72
CA ALA A 196 -28.52 -13.60 6.72
C ALA A 196 -27.04 -13.15 6.62
N GLY A 197 -26.79 -11.95 6.08
CA GLY A 197 -25.44 -11.45 5.83
C GLY A 197 -24.83 -11.99 4.54
N TRP A 198 -23.53 -11.73 4.36
CA TRP A 198 -22.74 -12.16 3.21
C TRP A 198 -21.69 -13.16 3.63
N TYR A 199 -21.56 -14.24 2.86
CA TYR A 199 -20.36 -15.07 2.82
C TYR A 199 -19.16 -14.21 2.51
N ASP A 200 -18.12 -14.37 3.32
CA ASP A 200 -16.98 -13.46 3.37
C ASP A 200 -16.13 -13.50 2.11
N ALA A 201 -15.82 -14.71 1.68
CA ALA A 201 -14.83 -14.96 0.66
C ALA A 201 -15.25 -16.16 -0.22
N GLY A 202 -14.30 -17.02 -0.56
CA GLY A 202 -14.57 -18.28 -1.23
C GLY A 202 -15.19 -19.34 -0.32
N ASP A 203 -15.26 -19.08 0.99
CA ASP A 203 -15.86 -19.91 2.02
C ASP A 203 -17.29 -19.46 2.39
N TYR A 204 -17.87 -20.09 3.41
CA TYR A 204 -19.22 -19.78 3.89
C TYR A 204 -19.25 -19.17 5.29
N GLY A 205 -18.10 -18.74 5.82
CA GLY A 205 -18.02 -17.97 7.05
C GLY A 205 -18.65 -16.59 6.91
N LEU A 206 -19.17 -16.07 8.02
CA LEU A 206 -19.70 -14.72 8.14
C LEU A 206 -18.92 -14.01 9.25
N TYR A 207 -18.33 -12.86 8.97
CA TYR A 207 -17.46 -12.18 9.92
C TYR A 207 -17.88 -10.72 10.11
N VAL A 208 -17.65 -10.25 11.33
CA VAL A 208 -18.00 -8.87 11.72
C VAL A 208 -16.97 -7.88 11.21
N THR A 209 -15.67 -8.16 11.31
CA THR A 209 -14.62 -7.18 10.97
C THR A 209 -14.53 -6.89 9.47
N PRO A 210 -14.30 -7.87 8.56
CA PRO A 210 -14.38 -7.62 7.12
C PRO A 210 -15.80 -7.24 6.69
N GLY A 211 -16.84 -7.72 7.39
CA GLY A 211 -18.22 -7.35 7.15
C GLY A 211 -18.52 -5.85 7.35
N SER A 212 -18.10 -5.31 8.49
CA SER A 212 -18.27 -3.90 8.87
C SER A 212 -17.48 -2.98 7.94
N ILE A 213 -16.20 -3.28 7.68
CA ILE A 213 -15.37 -2.45 6.78
C ILE A 213 -15.83 -2.50 5.33
N SER A 214 -16.44 -3.61 4.88
CA SER A 214 -17.00 -3.71 3.54
C SER A 214 -18.22 -2.82 3.40
N VAL A 215 -19.20 -2.98 4.29
CA VAL A 215 -20.44 -2.21 4.18
C VAL A 215 -20.21 -0.72 4.48
N SER A 216 -19.27 -0.35 5.36
CA SER A 216 -18.91 1.06 5.57
C SER A 216 -18.36 1.70 4.29
N GLN A 217 -17.51 1.01 3.52
CA GLN A 217 -16.99 1.51 2.25
C GLN A 217 -18.07 1.63 1.17
N LEU A 218 -19.04 0.71 1.13
CA LEU A 218 -20.24 0.87 0.28
C LEU A 218 -21.04 2.12 0.67
N LEU A 219 -21.16 2.39 1.98
CA LEU A 219 -21.86 3.57 2.49
C LEU A 219 -21.08 4.86 2.20
N TYR A 220 -19.75 4.87 2.29
CA TYR A 220 -18.94 6.03 1.85
C TYR A 220 -19.03 6.24 0.34
N ALA A 221 -19.08 5.18 -0.46
CA ALA A 221 -19.28 5.30 -1.90
C ALA A 221 -20.59 6.03 -2.21
N TYR A 222 -21.67 5.65 -1.51
CA TYR A 222 -22.96 6.33 -1.57
C TYR A 222 -22.92 7.76 -1.01
N GLU A 223 -22.24 7.98 0.13
CA GLU A 223 -22.12 9.30 0.77
C GLU A 223 -21.46 10.32 -0.16
N LEU A 224 -20.43 9.91 -0.90
CA LEU A 224 -19.67 10.79 -1.79
C LEU A 224 -20.24 10.89 -3.22
N ASN A 225 -20.98 9.88 -3.68
CA ASN A 225 -21.50 9.84 -5.05
C ASN A 225 -22.96 9.34 -5.09
N PRO A 226 -23.89 9.96 -4.35
CA PRO A 226 -25.26 9.45 -4.20
C PRO A 226 -26.01 9.37 -5.54
N GLU A 227 -25.73 10.28 -6.47
CA GLU A 227 -26.32 10.35 -7.81
C GLU A 227 -25.90 9.19 -8.74
N THR A 228 -24.83 8.48 -8.41
CA THR A 228 -24.42 7.24 -9.10
C THR A 228 -25.37 6.07 -8.82
N PHE A 229 -26.13 6.14 -7.72
CA PHE A 229 -26.94 5.03 -7.23
C PHE A 229 -28.44 5.31 -7.31
N TYR A 230 -29.22 4.31 -7.76
CA TYR A 230 -30.66 4.46 -7.91
C TYR A 230 -31.42 3.14 -7.73
N SER A 231 -32.72 3.23 -7.49
CA SER A 231 -33.61 2.07 -7.35
C SER A 231 -33.74 1.30 -8.67
N GLY A 232 -33.60 -0.02 -8.61
CA GLY A 232 -33.63 -0.92 -9.76
C GLY A 232 -32.32 -1.06 -10.53
N GLN A 233 -31.26 -0.36 -10.13
CA GLN A 233 -29.94 -0.41 -10.76
C GLN A 233 -29.36 -1.84 -10.79
N MET A 234 -29.40 -2.54 -9.66
CA MET A 234 -28.79 -3.85 -9.50
C MET A 234 -29.60 -4.97 -10.13
N SER A 235 -30.84 -4.74 -10.61
CA SER A 235 -31.68 -5.78 -11.22
C SER A 235 -31.74 -7.07 -10.39
N PHE A 236 -32.01 -6.94 -9.09
CA PHE A 236 -32.05 -8.06 -8.14
C PHE A 236 -32.83 -9.27 -8.66
N PRO A 237 -32.34 -10.52 -8.43
CA PRO A 237 -33.09 -11.74 -8.72
C PRO A 237 -34.50 -11.77 -8.12
N GLU A 238 -35.39 -12.59 -8.68
CA GLU A 238 -36.73 -12.80 -8.11
C GLU A 238 -36.62 -13.39 -6.70
N GLY A 239 -37.48 -12.95 -5.76
CA GLY A 239 -37.44 -13.38 -4.37
C GLY A 239 -36.38 -12.70 -3.48
N VAL A 240 -35.48 -11.87 -4.04
CA VAL A 240 -34.47 -11.13 -3.27
C VAL A 240 -34.96 -9.71 -2.99
N SER A 241 -35.00 -9.36 -1.69
CA SER A 241 -35.35 -8.02 -1.17
C SER A 241 -36.64 -7.41 -1.75
N GLU A 242 -37.69 -8.22 -1.98
CA GLU A 242 -38.92 -7.79 -2.66
C GLU A 242 -39.65 -6.61 -2.01
N GLU A 243 -39.58 -6.50 -0.68
CA GLU A 243 -40.22 -5.40 0.06
C GLU A 243 -39.44 -4.09 -0.12
N ASP A 244 -38.12 -4.10 0.11
CA ASP A 244 -37.28 -2.90 -0.03
C ASP A 244 -37.27 -2.38 -1.49
N ARG A 245 -37.34 -3.27 -2.48
CA ARG A 245 -37.43 -2.93 -3.91
C ARG A 245 -38.71 -2.20 -4.32
N GLN A 246 -39.72 -2.15 -3.45
CA GLN A 246 -40.94 -1.38 -3.67
C GLN A 246 -40.86 0.05 -3.10
N THR A 247 -39.72 0.41 -2.52
CA THR A 247 -39.41 1.75 -2.00
C THR A 247 -38.52 2.52 -2.97
N ASP A 248 -38.27 3.80 -2.67
CA ASP A 248 -37.33 4.64 -3.43
C ASP A 248 -35.86 4.45 -2.98
N LEU A 249 -35.58 3.46 -2.12
CA LEU A 249 -34.24 3.18 -1.62
C LEU A 249 -33.32 2.75 -2.79
N PRO A 250 -32.14 3.37 -2.96
CA PRO A 250 -31.15 2.94 -3.94
C PRO A 250 -30.71 1.49 -3.71
N ASP A 251 -30.50 0.73 -4.78
CA ASP A 251 -30.21 -0.70 -4.67
C ASP A 251 -28.94 -1.00 -3.85
N ILE A 252 -27.93 -0.11 -3.88
CA ILE A 252 -26.74 -0.23 -3.04
C ILE A 252 -27.07 -0.18 -1.53
N LEU A 253 -28.05 0.64 -1.14
CA LEU A 253 -28.51 0.72 0.24
C LEU A 253 -29.40 -0.48 0.60
N ILE A 254 -30.13 -1.05 -0.37
CA ILE A 254 -30.84 -2.34 -0.17
C ILE A 254 -29.82 -3.45 0.14
N GLU A 255 -28.72 -3.52 -0.61
CA GLU A 255 -27.65 -4.50 -0.37
C GLU A 255 -26.95 -4.23 0.97
N ALA A 256 -26.57 -2.99 1.26
CA ALA A 256 -25.97 -2.60 2.55
C ALA A 256 -26.88 -2.96 3.74
N LYS A 257 -28.19 -2.70 3.63
CA LYS A 257 -29.19 -3.06 4.64
C LYS A 257 -29.18 -4.56 4.97
N HIS A 258 -29.00 -5.43 3.97
CA HIS A 258 -28.92 -6.88 4.19
C HIS A 258 -27.76 -7.28 5.11
N LYS A 259 -26.57 -6.67 4.95
CA LYS A 259 -25.44 -6.90 5.86
C LYS A 259 -25.62 -6.24 7.21
N LEU A 260 -26.14 -5.01 7.26
CA LEU A 260 -26.41 -4.29 8.50
C LEU A 260 -27.36 -5.07 9.41
N LEU A 261 -28.44 -5.66 8.85
CA LEU A 261 -29.37 -6.49 9.60
C LEU A 261 -28.71 -7.74 10.20
N TRP A 262 -27.74 -8.33 9.52
CA TRP A 262 -26.94 -9.42 10.08
C TRP A 262 -25.99 -8.93 11.18
N LEU A 263 -25.33 -7.79 10.97
CA LEU A 263 -24.48 -7.18 11.98
C LEU A 263 -25.27 -6.87 13.27
N GLU A 264 -26.51 -6.36 13.18
CA GLU A 264 -27.36 -6.12 14.36
C GLU A 264 -27.56 -7.39 15.20
N LYS A 265 -27.70 -8.56 14.56
CA LYS A 265 -27.85 -9.85 15.26
C LYS A 265 -26.58 -10.31 15.97
N MET A 266 -25.42 -9.77 15.57
CA MET A 266 -24.14 -10.09 16.18
C MET A 266 -23.85 -9.23 17.42
N GLN A 267 -24.62 -8.18 17.68
CA GLN A 267 -24.51 -7.35 18.88
C GLN A 267 -25.26 -7.98 20.05
N ARG A 268 -24.58 -8.12 21.19
CA ARG A 268 -25.17 -8.57 22.45
C ARG A 268 -25.88 -7.41 23.16
N GLU A 269 -26.77 -7.74 24.09
CA GLU A 269 -27.58 -6.76 24.85
C GLU A 269 -26.78 -5.69 25.61
N ASP A 270 -25.51 -5.94 25.92
CA ASP A 270 -24.61 -4.99 26.61
C ASP A 270 -23.70 -4.20 25.65
N GLY A 271 -23.77 -4.45 24.35
CA GLY A 271 -23.11 -3.67 23.30
C GLY A 271 -21.90 -4.31 22.64
N VAL A 272 -21.30 -5.34 23.23
CA VAL A 272 -20.21 -6.10 22.58
C VAL A 272 -20.73 -6.86 21.37
N VAL A 273 -19.83 -7.09 20.41
CA VAL A 273 -20.16 -7.81 19.18
C VAL A 273 -19.38 -9.12 19.11
N TYR A 274 -20.08 -10.21 18.73
CA TYR A 274 -19.46 -11.50 18.43
C TYR A 274 -18.53 -11.40 17.21
N HIS A 275 -17.54 -12.29 17.09
CA HIS A 275 -16.50 -12.14 16.06
C HIS A 275 -16.94 -12.68 14.70
N LYS A 276 -17.49 -13.89 14.67
CA LYS A 276 -17.83 -14.61 13.42
C LYS A 276 -18.84 -15.74 13.62
N VAL A 277 -19.39 -16.21 12.50
CA VAL A 277 -20.25 -17.39 12.39
C VAL A 277 -19.69 -18.32 11.32
N SER A 278 -19.44 -19.58 11.69
CA SER A 278 -18.90 -20.58 10.76
C SER A 278 -19.14 -22.00 11.26
N GLY A 279 -18.75 -22.98 10.45
CA GLY A 279 -18.65 -24.37 10.87
C GLY A 279 -17.31 -24.69 11.55
N LEU A 280 -17.15 -25.92 12.01
CA LEU A 280 -15.89 -26.42 12.58
C LEU A 280 -14.95 -27.00 11.52
N GLU A 281 -15.43 -27.23 10.31
CA GLU A 281 -14.64 -27.76 9.20
C GLU A 281 -14.83 -26.90 7.95
N TRP A 282 -13.76 -26.71 7.19
CA TRP A 282 -13.83 -26.04 5.88
C TRP A 282 -14.66 -26.90 4.92
N PRO A 283 -15.74 -26.37 4.31
CA PRO A 283 -16.51 -27.11 3.32
C PRO A 283 -15.64 -27.45 2.10
N GLY A 284 -15.95 -28.56 1.42
CA GLY A 284 -15.30 -28.91 0.16
C GLY A 284 -15.57 -27.88 -0.94
N MET A 285 -14.68 -27.79 -1.94
CA MET A 285 -14.82 -26.84 -3.04
C MET A 285 -16.01 -27.12 -3.97
N ASP A 286 -16.49 -28.36 -3.98
CA ASP A 286 -17.64 -28.83 -4.75
C ASP A 286 -18.97 -28.77 -3.98
N VAL A 287 -18.96 -28.28 -2.73
CA VAL A 287 -20.14 -28.19 -1.87
C VAL A 287 -20.88 -26.88 -2.13
N LYS A 288 -22.19 -26.96 -2.44
CA LYS A 288 -23.06 -25.78 -2.54
C LYS A 288 -23.44 -25.23 -1.16
N PRO A 289 -23.90 -23.97 -1.05
CA PRO A 289 -24.32 -23.41 0.24
C PRO A 289 -25.40 -24.22 0.96
N VAL A 290 -26.35 -24.81 0.21
CA VAL A 290 -27.43 -25.67 0.77
C VAL A 290 -26.95 -27.06 1.19
N GLU A 291 -25.81 -27.50 0.68
CA GLU A 291 -25.24 -28.82 0.98
C GLU A 291 -24.29 -28.77 2.18
N ASP A 292 -23.82 -27.59 2.57
CA ASP A 292 -23.11 -27.38 3.83
C ASP A 292 -24.09 -27.40 5.02
N THR A 293 -24.44 -28.61 5.44
CA THR A 293 -25.40 -28.87 6.52
C THR A 293 -24.74 -29.06 7.88
N GLN A 294 -23.46 -28.66 8.05
CA GLN A 294 -22.80 -28.78 9.34
C GLN A 294 -23.45 -27.85 10.38
N ASP A 295 -23.29 -28.19 11.66
CA ASP A 295 -23.66 -27.29 12.74
C ASP A 295 -22.83 -26.00 12.62
N ARG A 296 -23.49 -24.88 12.88
CA ARG A 296 -22.92 -23.54 12.74
C ARG A 296 -22.80 -22.91 14.10
N TYR A 297 -21.70 -22.21 14.32
CA TYR A 297 -21.30 -21.73 15.63
C TYR A 297 -21.01 -20.23 15.60
N VAL A 298 -21.39 -19.55 16.68
CA VAL A 298 -20.96 -18.18 16.96
C VAL A 298 -19.66 -18.25 17.76
N PHE A 299 -18.61 -17.62 17.23
CA PHE A 299 -17.27 -17.62 17.82
C PHE A 299 -16.83 -16.23 18.23
N GLY A 300 -16.05 -16.20 19.30
CA GLY A 300 -15.26 -15.05 19.72
C GLY A 300 -16.07 -13.78 20.00
N MET A 301 -15.36 -12.79 20.53
CA MET A 301 -15.81 -11.41 20.71
C MET A 301 -14.57 -10.53 20.68
N SER A 302 -14.71 -9.30 20.21
CA SER A 302 -13.58 -8.38 20.17
C SER A 302 -13.97 -6.93 20.33
N THR A 303 -13.09 -6.15 20.96
CA THR A 303 -13.31 -4.71 21.14
C THR A 303 -13.09 -3.94 19.84
N TYR A 304 -12.07 -4.29 19.04
CA TYR A 304 -11.89 -3.69 17.70
C TYR A 304 -13.08 -4.00 16.78
N GLY A 305 -13.59 -5.23 16.76
CA GLY A 305 -14.78 -5.60 15.99
C GLY A 305 -16.04 -4.87 16.47
N THR A 306 -16.19 -4.68 17.79
CA THR A 306 -17.27 -3.87 18.38
C THR A 306 -17.18 -2.40 17.94
N ALA A 307 -15.96 -1.85 17.90
CA ALA A 307 -15.74 -0.47 17.48
C ALA A 307 -16.02 -0.27 15.98
N MET A 308 -15.53 -1.16 15.12
CA MET A 308 -15.80 -1.13 13.68
C MET A 308 -17.30 -1.29 13.37
N TYR A 309 -17.98 -2.18 14.09
CA TYR A 309 -19.44 -2.33 14.02
C TYR A 309 -20.13 -1.00 14.35
N GLY A 310 -19.80 -0.39 15.49
CA GLY A 310 -20.46 0.85 15.90
C GLY A 310 -20.21 1.99 14.91
N ALA A 311 -18.98 2.12 14.38
CA ALA A 311 -18.62 3.15 13.40
C ALA A 311 -19.48 2.98 12.13
N THR A 312 -19.62 1.73 11.68
CA THR A 312 -20.45 1.35 10.54
C THR A 312 -21.94 1.68 10.78
N MET A 313 -22.45 1.40 11.98
CA MET A 313 -23.83 1.72 12.35
C MET A 313 -24.08 3.24 12.41
N ALA A 314 -23.12 4.03 12.87
CA ALA A 314 -23.19 5.49 12.86
C ALA A 314 -23.22 6.05 11.42
N ILE A 315 -22.35 5.55 10.53
CA ILE A 315 -22.36 5.90 9.11
C ILE A 315 -23.72 5.57 8.50
N ALA A 316 -24.20 4.33 8.68
CA ALA A 316 -25.46 3.88 8.12
C ALA A 316 -26.64 4.72 8.61
N SER A 317 -26.69 5.08 9.90
CA SER A 317 -27.76 5.90 10.46
C SER A 317 -27.97 7.21 9.68
N ARG A 318 -26.88 7.91 9.33
CA ARG A 318 -26.95 9.13 8.52
C ARG A 318 -27.61 8.86 7.16
N GLN A 319 -27.16 7.81 6.48
CA GLN A 319 -27.59 7.50 5.11
C GLN A 319 -29.04 6.99 5.02
N PHE A 320 -29.52 6.29 6.04
CA PHE A 320 -30.90 5.79 6.07
C PHE A 320 -31.92 6.81 6.58
N SER A 321 -31.49 7.92 7.20
CA SER A 321 -32.40 8.90 7.81
C SER A 321 -33.44 9.48 6.85
N ASP A 322 -33.05 9.68 5.58
CA ASP A 322 -33.94 10.21 4.53
C ASP A 322 -34.93 9.17 3.97
N TYR A 323 -34.69 7.88 4.19
CA TYR A 323 -35.49 6.79 3.62
C TYR A 323 -36.31 6.02 4.66
N ASP A 324 -35.72 5.74 5.83
CA ASP A 324 -36.29 4.94 6.91
C ASP A 324 -35.76 5.44 8.27
N GLN A 325 -36.42 6.48 8.79
CA GLN A 325 -36.02 7.11 10.06
C GLN A 325 -36.03 6.13 11.25
N GLU A 326 -36.98 5.19 11.30
CA GLU A 326 -37.03 4.22 12.41
C GLU A 326 -35.83 3.28 12.38
N PHE A 327 -35.43 2.84 11.18
CA PHE A 327 -34.21 2.07 11.02
C PHE A 327 -32.97 2.91 11.34
N ALA A 328 -32.89 4.14 10.84
CA ALA A 328 -31.79 5.06 11.14
C ALA A 328 -31.58 5.30 12.64
N ASP A 329 -32.66 5.57 13.38
CA ASP A 329 -32.63 5.77 14.84
C ASP A 329 -32.14 4.50 15.55
N ARG A 330 -32.56 3.32 15.07
CA ARG A 330 -32.12 2.03 15.63
C ARG A 330 -30.62 1.79 15.40
N LEU A 331 -30.13 2.09 14.20
CA LEU A 331 -28.70 1.97 13.88
C LEU A 331 -27.86 2.90 14.77
N LEU A 332 -28.30 4.15 14.98
CA LEU A 332 -27.62 5.07 15.90
C LEU A 332 -27.59 4.53 17.33
N ALA A 333 -28.73 4.04 17.84
CA ALA A 333 -28.79 3.46 19.18
C ALA A 333 -27.82 2.27 19.34
N ASN A 334 -27.69 1.43 18.32
CA ASN A 334 -26.73 0.32 18.32
C ASN A 334 -25.27 0.80 18.33
N ALA A 335 -24.96 1.88 17.59
CA ALA A 335 -23.64 2.50 17.59
C ALA A 335 -23.29 3.09 18.96
N GLU A 336 -24.23 3.79 19.59
CA GLU A 336 -24.06 4.35 20.94
C GLU A 336 -23.89 3.25 21.99
N LEU A 337 -24.63 2.14 21.87
CA LEU A 337 -24.49 0.99 22.78
C LEU A 337 -23.11 0.32 22.65
N ALA A 338 -22.58 0.19 21.43
CA ALA A 338 -21.22 -0.30 21.21
C ALA A 338 -20.17 0.64 21.83
N PHE A 339 -20.36 1.95 21.70
CA PHE A 339 -19.51 2.95 22.33
C PHE A 339 -19.54 2.86 23.86
N GLU A 340 -20.73 2.77 24.46
CA GLU A 340 -20.92 2.62 25.91
C GLU A 340 -20.22 1.36 26.45
N TYR A 341 -20.31 0.24 25.72
CA TYR A 341 -19.57 -0.98 26.05
C TYR A 341 -18.06 -0.73 26.06
N LEU A 342 -17.53 -0.07 25.02
CA LEU A 342 -16.11 0.19 24.87
C LEU A 342 -15.57 1.19 25.90
N GLU A 343 -16.36 2.19 26.29
CA GLU A 343 -16.02 3.11 27.38
C GLU A 343 -15.91 2.36 28.72
N ALA A 344 -16.81 1.40 28.97
CA ALA A 344 -16.77 0.56 30.16
C ALA A 344 -15.65 -0.51 30.16
N HIS A 345 -15.14 -0.87 28.98
CA HIS A 345 -14.12 -1.91 28.78
C HIS A 345 -12.93 -1.35 27.98
N PRO A 346 -12.06 -0.52 28.59
CA PRO A 346 -10.95 0.13 27.89
C PRO A 346 -9.80 -0.81 27.50
N GLU A 347 -9.72 -2.02 28.06
CA GLU A 347 -8.67 -2.99 27.70
C GLU A 347 -8.97 -3.62 26.32
N PRO A 348 -8.03 -3.56 25.34
CA PRO A 348 -8.18 -4.24 24.07
C PRO A 348 -8.34 -5.75 24.27
N TYR A 349 -9.40 -6.31 23.71
CA TYR A 349 -9.77 -7.70 23.93
C TYR A 349 -10.08 -8.42 22.62
N PHE A 350 -9.57 -9.65 22.51
CA PHE A 350 -9.92 -10.60 21.48
C PHE A 350 -10.04 -11.99 22.11
N ARG A 351 -11.28 -12.48 22.19
CA ARG A 351 -11.54 -13.85 22.62
C ARG A 351 -11.14 -14.81 21.51
N GLU A 352 -10.20 -15.70 21.82
CA GLU A 352 -9.84 -16.82 20.96
C GLU A 352 -9.94 -18.13 21.73
N ASP A 353 -10.87 -18.99 21.31
CA ASP A 353 -11.06 -20.34 21.85
C ASP A 353 -10.36 -21.39 20.98
N ASP A 354 -9.86 -22.45 21.62
CA ASP A 354 -9.22 -23.57 20.91
C ASP A 354 -10.17 -24.16 19.86
N GLY A 355 -9.70 -24.28 18.62
CA GLY A 355 -10.47 -24.84 17.50
C GLY A 355 -11.36 -23.84 16.75
N GLN A 356 -11.46 -22.57 17.18
CA GLN A 356 -12.33 -21.58 16.52
C GLN A 356 -11.93 -21.27 15.05
N ASN A 357 -10.71 -21.63 14.64
CA ASN A 357 -10.19 -21.38 13.29
C ASN A 357 -10.11 -22.65 12.43
N ASP A 358 -10.60 -23.79 12.92
CA ASP A 358 -10.46 -25.08 12.23
C ASP A 358 -11.28 -25.15 10.93
N GLY A 359 -12.37 -24.38 10.84
CA GLY A 359 -13.23 -24.26 9.66
C GLY A 359 -13.44 -22.84 9.14
N SER A 360 -12.63 -21.88 9.58
CA SER A 360 -12.79 -20.46 9.22
C SER A 360 -11.55 -19.61 9.48
N GLY A 361 -11.36 -18.55 8.70
CA GLY A 361 -10.28 -17.56 8.88
C GLY A 361 -10.27 -16.89 10.26
N ALA A 362 -9.10 -16.47 10.74
CA ALA A 362 -8.95 -15.96 12.10
C ALA A 362 -9.46 -14.52 12.28
N TYR A 363 -9.11 -13.62 11.36
CA TYR A 363 -9.34 -12.18 11.46
C TYR A 363 -8.99 -11.59 12.84
N GLY A 364 -7.98 -12.16 13.52
CA GLY A 364 -7.63 -11.81 14.89
C GLY A 364 -6.65 -10.64 14.95
N LYS A 365 -7.05 -9.53 15.58
CA LYS A 365 -6.17 -8.43 15.98
C LYS A 365 -5.84 -8.52 17.47
N ARG A 366 -4.59 -8.22 17.84
CA ARG A 366 -4.10 -8.24 19.23
C ARG A 366 -3.27 -6.98 19.52
N GLY A 367 -3.23 -6.57 20.78
CA GLY A 367 -2.33 -5.53 21.27
C GLY A 367 -2.92 -4.12 21.31
N THR A 368 -3.80 -3.75 20.38
CA THR A 368 -4.50 -2.45 20.40
C THR A 368 -5.77 -2.49 19.56
N ASP A 369 -6.70 -1.59 19.88
CA ASP A 369 -7.91 -1.26 19.14
C ASP A 369 -8.13 0.27 19.06
N ASN A 370 -7.10 1.08 19.37
CA ASN A 370 -7.24 2.54 19.49
C ASN A 370 -7.69 3.19 18.18
N GLY A 371 -7.17 2.72 17.03
CA GLY A 371 -7.59 3.22 15.71
C GLY A 371 -9.07 2.95 15.42
N GLU A 372 -9.61 1.79 15.83
CA GLU A 372 -11.02 1.48 15.65
C GLU A 372 -11.91 2.22 16.66
N ARG A 373 -11.46 2.41 17.90
CA ARG A 373 -12.15 3.25 18.91
C ARG A 373 -12.22 4.70 18.45
N PHE A 374 -11.11 5.22 17.91
CA PHE A 374 -11.08 6.53 17.29
C PHE A 374 -12.07 6.61 16.13
N TRP A 375 -12.12 5.61 15.25
CA TRP A 375 -13.07 5.57 14.15
C TRP A 375 -14.53 5.65 14.62
N LEU A 376 -14.91 4.84 15.61
CA LEU A 376 -16.25 4.89 16.21
C LEU A 376 -16.57 6.27 16.78
N ALA A 377 -15.68 6.82 17.60
CA ALA A 377 -15.91 8.10 18.25
C ALA A 377 -16.00 9.24 17.21
N ALA A 378 -15.14 9.24 16.19
CA ALA A 378 -15.16 10.23 15.11
C ALA A 378 -16.44 10.14 14.27
N GLU A 379 -16.91 8.94 13.94
CA GLU A 379 -18.17 8.76 13.21
C GLU A 379 -19.39 9.12 14.04
N LEU A 380 -19.39 8.84 15.34
CA LEU A 380 -20.44 9.31 16.25
C LEU A 380 -20.42 10.83 16.43
N LEU A 381 -19.24 11.45 16.50
CA LEU A 381 -19.08 12.90 16.51
C LEU A 381 -19.64 13.52 15.22
N LYS A 382 -19.25 13.01 14.06
CA LYS A 382 -19.75 13.46 12.74
C LYS A 382 -21.27 13.30 12.63
N THR A 383 -21.82 12.20 13.14
CA THR A 383 -23.26 11.87 13.03
C THR A 383 -24.13 12.70 13.96
N THR A 384 -23.69 12.89 15.21
CA THR A 384 -24.54 13.46 16.27
C THR A 384 -24.20 14.91 16.60
N GLY A 385 -22.96 15.33 16.33
CA GLY A 385 -22.39 16.58 16.83
C GLY A 385 -22.23 16.61 18.36
N ASP A 386 -22.38 15.50 19.09
CA ASP A 386 -22.21 15.51 20.55
C ASP A 386 -20.72 15.59 20.92
N SER A 387 -20.33 16.65 21.62
CA SER A 387 -18.93 16.91 21.99
C SER A 387 -18.36 15.84 22.92
N LYS A 388 -19.19 15.02 23.58
CA LYS A 388 -18.70 13.91 24.43
C LYS A 388 -17.78 12.95 23.66
N TYR A 389 -17.99 12.81 22.34
CA TYR A 389 -17.16 11.94 21.51
C TYR A 389 -15.80 12.57 21.21
N ASP A 390 -15.73 13.89 21.02
CA ASP A 390 -14.46 14.64 20.93
C ASP A 390 -13.73 14.61 22.28
N ASP A 391 -14.44 14.79 23.39
CA ASP A 391 -13.89 14.67 24.75
C ASP A 391 -13.28 13.27 24.96
N TYR A 392 -13.99 12.20 24.57
CA TYR A 392 -13.47 10.83 24.63
C TYR A 392 -12.19 10.64 23.83
N ILE A 393 -12.14 11.16 22.60
CA ILE A 393 -10.94 11.08 21.74
C ILE A 393 -9.72 11.72 22.43
N HIS A 394 -9.91 12.84 23.13
CA HIS A 394 -8.81 13.55 23.81
C HIS A 394 -8.46 12.99 25.19
N GLU A 395 -9.42 12.36 25.89
CA GLU A 395 -9.24 11.89 27.26
C GLU A 395 -8.97 10.38 27.37
N TYR A 396 -9.21 9.61 26.30
CA TYR A 396 -9.00 8.17 26.31
C TYR A 396 -7.52 7.81 26.50
N GLU A 397 -7.26 7.00 27.53
CA GLU A 397 -5.95 6.47 27.86
C GLU A 397 -6.09 5.04 28.41
N PHE A 398 -5.33 4.11 27.84
CA PHE A 398 -5.19 2.76 28.35
C PHE A 398 -3.75 2.25 28.17
N ASP A 399 -3.18 1.68 29.24
CA ASP A 399 -1.80 1.16 29.28
C ASP A 399 -0.74 2.13 28.71
N ASP A 400 -0.81 3.39 29.11
CA ASP A 400 0.05 4.50 28.65
C ASP A 400 -0.05 4.79 27.13
N THR A 401 -1.10 4.33 26.44
CA THR A 401 -1.42 4.67 25.04
C THR A 401 -2.69 5.50 24.95
N THR A 402 -2.75 6.42 24.00
CA THR A 402 -3.88 7.32 23.79
C THR A 402 -4.40 7.30 22.35
N ILE A 403 -5.56 7.92 22.12
CA ILE A 403 -6.04 8.18 20.74
C ILE A 403 -5.33 9.41 20.15
N VAL A 404 -4.99 10.43 20.94
CA VAL A 404 -4.36 11.66 20.43
C VAL A 404 -2.98 11.43 19.82
N GLU A 405 -2.27 10.38 20.24
CA GLU A 405 -1.04 9.93 19.59
C GLU A 405 -1.25 9.46 18.15
N LEU A 406 -2.49 9.17 17.73
CA LEU A 406 -2.80 8.76 16.35
C LEU A 406 -3.09 9.95 15.42
N PHE A 407 -3.05 11.18 15.94
CA PHE A 407 -3.33 12.38 15.14
C PHE A 407 -2.19 12.73 14.18
N ASP A 408 -0.95 12.44 14.56
CA ASP A 408 0.26 12.65 13.75
C ASP A 408 0.90 11.35 13.27
N GLU A 409 0.16 10.24 13.34
CA GLU A 409 0.58 8.93 12.82
C GLU A 409 0.06 8.71 11.40
N GLU A 410 0.91 8.08 10.59
CA GLU A 410 0.57 7.66 9.24
C GLU A 410 -0.61 6.68 9.27
N ALA A 411 -1.65 6.99 8.50
CA ALA A 411 -2.91 6.28 8.55
C ALA A 411 -2.79 4.80 8.13
N GLY A 412 -1.91 4.53 7.17
CA GLY A 412 -1.75 3.23 6.53
C GLY A 412 -2.96 2.82 5.68
N ILE A 413 -3.07 1.52 5.40
CA ILE A 413 -4.08 0.96 4.48
C ILE A 413 -5.37 0.64 5.24
N ILE A 414 -6.52 1.10 4.71
CA ILE A 414 -7.85 0.70 5.20
C ILE A 414 -7.99 -0.81 5.07
N SER A 415 -8.28 -1.50 6.18
CA SER A 415 -8.45 -2.95 6.17
C SER A 415 -9.34 -3.42 7.32
N TRP A 416 -9.70 -4.71 7.32
CA TRP A 416 -10.40 -5.34 8.45
C TRP A 416 -9.71 -5.15 9.81
N GLY A 417 -8.41 -4.83 9.81
CA GLY A 417 -7.59 -4.66 11.02
C GLY A 417 -7.08 -3.23 11.24
N ASN A 418 -7.43 -2.27 10.38
CA ASN A 418 -6.99 -0.88 10.51
C ASN A 418 -8.10 0.10 10.12
N GLY A 419 -8.75 0.69 11.12
CA GLY A 419 -9.75 1.75 10.97
C GLY A 419 -9.20 3.18 11.00
N LEU A 420 -7.90 3.38 11.25
CA LEU A 420 -7.32 4.71 11.44
C LEU A 420 -7.54 5.69 10.27
N PRO A 421 -7.38 5.30 8.98
CA PRO A 421 -7.62 6.23 7.88
C PRO A 421 -9.04 6.78 7.87
N LEU A 422 -10.03 5.94 8.14
CA LEU A 422 -11.43 6.35 8.19
C LEU A 422 -11.74 7.17 9.45
N ALA A 423 -11.04 6.90 10.56
CA ALA A 423 -11.14 7.71 11.77
C ALA A 423 -10.66 9.14 11.54
N GLN A 424 -9.46 9.29 10.97
CA GLN A 424 -8.89 10.60 10.64
C GLN A 424 -9.78 11.36 9.67
N TYR A 425 -10.24 10.71 8.59
CA TYR A 425 -11.16 11.30 7.62
C TYR A 425 -12.47 11.79 8.27
N ALA A 426 -13.12 10.96 9.09
CA ALA A 426 -14.35 11.31 9.78
C ALA A 426 -14.17 12.48 10.75
N TYR A 427 -13.03 12.50 11.46
CA TYR A 427 -12.69 13.55 12.41
C TYR A 427 -12.41 14.90 11.73
N ILE A 428 -11.69 14.88 10.59
CA ILE A 428 -11.44 16.07 9.76
C ILE A 428 -12.77 16.72 9.35
N LEU A 429 -13.74 15.91 8.92
CA LEU A 429 -15.05 16.36 8.46
C LEU A 429 -16.06 16.66 9.58
N SER A 430 -15.68 16.51 10.85
CA SER A 430 -16.57 16.75 11.98
C SER A 430 -16.60 18.22 12.39
N ASP A 431 -17.75 18.89 12.27
CA ASP A 431 -17.92 20.32 12.63
C ASP A 431 -17.56 20.63 14.10
N ASN A 432 -17.76 19.66 15.00
CA ASN A 432 -17.54 19.83 16.44
C ASN A 432 -16.24 19.21 16.95
N ALA A 433 -15.35 18.75 16.06
CA ALA A 433 -14.01 18.33 16.43
C ALA A 433 -13.16 19.53 16.89
N ASN A 434 -12.20 19.29 17.79
CA ASN A 434 -11.26 20.32 18.19
C ASN A 434 -10.45 20.83 16.98
N GLU A 435 -10.50 22.13 16.71
CA GLU A 435 -9.89 22.73 15.52
C GLU A 435 -8.36 22.63 15.45
N GLU A 436 -7.64 22.65 16.58
CA GLU A 436 -6.19 22.49 16.60
C GLU A 436 -5.80 21.04 16.27
N SER A 437 -6.48 20.08 16.92
CA SER A 437 -6.33 18.66 16.63
C SER A 437 -6.71 18.33 15.19
N LYS A 438 -7.81 18.90 14.69
CA LYS A 438 -8.29 18.73 13.31
C LYS A 438 -7.23 19.14 12.30
N ALA A 439 -6.57 20.29 12.52
CA ALA A 439 -5.49 20.74 11.64
C ALA A 439 -4.30 19.77 11.63
N ILE A 440 -3.91 19.22 12.78
CA ILE A 440 -2.82 18.21 12.87
C ILE A 440 -3.20 16.95 12.09
N VAL A 441 -4.43 16.45 12.29
CA VAL A 441 -4.93 15.25 11.61
C VAL A 441 -5.00 15.49 10.10
N GLN A 442 -5.48 16.66 9.67
CA GLN A 442 -5.54 17.03 8.25
C GLN A 442 -4.14 17.12 7.61
N ASP A 443 -3.19 17.80 8.25
CA ASP A 443 -1.82 17.92 7.74
C ASP A 443 -1.17 16.53 7.59
N THR A 444 -1.38 15.64 8.57
CA THR A 444 -0.86 14.27 8.54
C THR A 444 -1.53 13.43 7.46
N PHE A 445 -2.85 13.55 7.31
CA PHE A 445 -3.62 12.83 6.29
C PHE A 445 -3.18 13.21 4.87
N LEU A 446 -3.01 14.52 4.62
CA LEU A 446 -2.57 15.02 3.32
C LEU A 446 -1.10 14.69 3.04
N ALA A 447 -0.23 14.67 4.06
CA ALA A 447 1.15 14.23 3.89
C ALA A 447 1.23 12.76 3.44
N TYR A 448 0.41 11.87 4.00
CA TYR A 448 0.37 10.48 3.56
C TYR A 448 -0.20 10.34 2.14
N ALA A 449 -1.19 11.16 1.76
CA ALA A 449 -1.67 11.21 0.37
C ALA A 449 -0.55 11.61 -0.60
N ASP A 450 0.29 12.57 -0.24
CA ASP A 450 1.44 12.99 -1.04
C ASP A 450 2.51 11.89 -1.13
N ASP A 451 2.73 11.11 -0.06
CA ASP A 451 3.63 9.95 -0.08
C ASP A 451 3.11 8.83 -1.01
N ILE A 452 1.79 8.58 -1.03
CA ILE A 452 1.16 7.67 -1.99
C ILE A 452 1.42 8.13 -3.43
N LEU A 453 1.25 9.44 -3.73
CA LEU A 453 1.54 9.98 -5.06
C LEU A 453 3.02 9.84 -5.45
N ALA A 454 3.93 10.06 -4.50
CA ALA A 454 5.36 9.88 -4.73
C ALA A 454 5.70 8.43 -5.07
N GLN A 455 5.04 7.46 -4.41
CA GLN A 455 5.17 6.04 -4.74
C GLN A 455 4.67 5.75 -6.16
N ILE A 456 3.47 6.24 -6.53
CA ILE A 456 2.89 6.08 -7.87
C ILE A 456 3.81 6.62 -8.96
N GLU A 457 4.40 7.80 -8.77
CA GLU A 457 5.29 8.41 -9.77
C GLU A 457 6.60 7.63 -9.92
N SER A 458 7.06 6.96 -8.86
CA SER A 458 8.29 6.17 -8.87
C SER A 458 8.12 4.75 -9.45
N ASP A 459 6.90 4.20 -9.43
CA ASP A 459 6.59 2.86 -9.89
C ASP A 459 6.33 2.84 -11.40
N GLY A 460 6.98 1.93 -12.12
CA GLY A 460 6.91 1.88 -13.59
C GLY A 460 5.51 1.54 -14.12
N TYR A 461 4.69 0.87 -13.31
CA TYR A 461 3.29 0.55 -13.60
C TYR A 461 2.30 1.56 -13.01
N ARG A 462 2.81 2.60 -12.34
CA ARG A 462 2.04 3.63 -11.63
C ARG A 462 1.20 3.04 -10.49
N ASN A 463 1.75 2.04 -9.81
CA ASN A 463 1.10 1.39 -8.67
C ASN A 463 1.52 2.06 -7.34
N ALA A 464 0.56 2.23 -6.43
CA ALA A 464 0.75 2.81 -5.11
C ALA A 464 1.38 1.86 -4.08
N LEU A 465 1.57 0.58 -4.43
CA LEU A 465 2.15 -0.41 -3.52
C LEU A 465 3.66 -0.24 -3.37
N GLU A 466 4.11 -0.25 -2.13
CA GLU A 466 5.50 -0.52 -1.79
C GLU A 466 5.79 -2.03 -1.91
N TYR A 467 7.08 -2.38 -2.02
CA TYR A 467 7.52 -3.78 -2.05
C TYR A 467 6.93 -4.60 -0.88
N SER A 468 6.90 -4.02 0.32
CA SER A 468 6.42 -4.71 1.53
C SER A 468 4.91 -4.96 1.57
N GLU A 469 4.15 -4.29 0.70
CA GLU A 469 2.69 -4.30 0.68
C GLU A 469 2.10 -5.32 -0.30
N TYR A 470 2.96 -5.99 -1.10
CA TYR A 470 2.62 -7.19 -1.88
C TYR A 470 2.42 -8.41 -0.96
N THR A 471 1.38 -8.29 -0.14
CA THR A 471 0.91 -9.30 0.81
C THR A 471 -0.38 -9.94 0.30
N TRP A 472 -1.00 -10.80 1.10
CA TRP A 472 -2.35 -11.28 0.79
C TRP A 472 -3.29 -10.08 0.63
N ALA A 473 -3.98 -10.02 -0.52
CA ALA A 473 -4.89 -8.93 -0.90
C ALA A 473 -4.18 -7.64 -1.34
N SER A 474 -3.03 -7.75 -2.02
CA SER A 474 -2.32 -6.60 -2.60
C SER A 474 -3.15 -5.82 -3.62
N ALA A 475 -4.01 -6.47 -4.41
CA ALA A 475 -4.90 -5.78 -5.34
C ALA A 475 -5.89 -4.86 -4.59
N LYS A 476 -6.44 -5.33 -3.47
CA LYS A 476 -7.23 -4.50 -2.55
C LYS A 476 -6.39 -3.34 -1.99
N ASN A 477 -5.16 -3.62 -1.53
CA ASN A 477 -4.29 -2.60 -0.95
C ASN A 477 -4.04 -1.44 -1.93
N ALA A 478 -3.81 -1.74 -3.21
CA ALA A 478 -3.58 -0.73 -4.25
C ALA A 478 -4.81 0.17 -4.43
N VAL A 479 -6.00 -0.41 -4.66
CA VAL A 479 -7.22 0.37 -4.86
C VAL A 479 -7.66 1.11 -3.60
N THR A 480 -7.39 0.56 -2.41
CA THR A 480 -7.60 1.26 -1.14
C THR A 480 -6.73 2.51 -1.00
N LYS A 481 -5.46 2.46 -1.40
CA LYS A 481 -4.60 3.67 -1.45
C LYS A 481 -5.14 4.68 -2.47
N GLY A 482 -5.66 4.22 -3.61
CA GLY A 482 -6.39 5.08 -4.54
C GLY A 482 -7.60 5.77 -3.90
N ASN A 483 -8.41 5.04 -3.14
CA ASN A 483 -9.56 5.62 -2.43
C ASN A 483 -9.13 6.61 -1.33
N TYR A 484 -7.98 6.39 -0.69
CA TYR A 484 -7.40 7.35 0.24
C TYR A 484 -7.13 8.71 -0.44
N LEU A 485 -6.60 8.70 -1.67
CA LEU A 485 -6.42 9.91 -2.47
C LEU A 485 -7.77 10.60 -2.78
N LEU A 486 -8.83 9.82 -3.04
CA LEU A 486 -10.17 10.39 -3.24
C LEU A 486 -10.72 11.05 -1.97
N PHE A 487 -10.47 10.48 -0.78
CA PHE A 487 -10.77 11.13 0.48
C PHE A 487 -9.93 12.40 0.70
N ALA A 488 -8.65 12.38 0.32
CA ALA A 488 -7.78 13.57 0.37
C ALA A 488 -8.29 14.67 -0.56
N ASN A 489 -8.78 14.33 -1.74
CA ASN A 489 -9.41 15.27 -2.67
C ASN A 489 -10.69 15.90 -2.10
N GLU A 490 -11.48 15.15 -1.33
CA GLU A 490 -12.65 15.72 -0.65
C GLU A 490 -12.25 16.73 0.44
N ILE A 491 -11.15 16.48 1.15
CA ILE A 491 -10.62 17.38 2.18
C ILE A 491 -10.00 18.63 1.53
N GLN A 492 -9.16 18.43 0.51
CA GLN A 492 -8.45 19.46 -0.22
C GLN A 492 -8.40 19.10 -1.71
N PRO A 493 -9.33 19.63 -2.52
CA PRO A 493 -9.43 19.30 -3.94
C PRO A 493 -8.14 19.52 -4.72
N ASN A 494 -7.70 18.49 -5.42
CA ASN A 494 -6.51 18.49 -6.25
C ASN A 494 -6.60 17.37 -7.31
N ASP A 495 -6.61 17.74 -8.59
CA ASP A 495 -6.76 16.81 -9.72
C ASP A 495 -5.72 15.67 -9.71
N VAL A 496 -4.52 15.91 -9.15
CA VAL A 496 -3.47 14.87 -9.06
C VAL A 496 -3.85 13.71 -8.14
N TYR A 497 -4.71 13.94 -7.13
CA TYR A 497 -5.26 12.87 -6.30
C TYR A 497 -6.24 12.00 -7.08
N ILE A 498 -7.06 12.63 -7.95
CA ILE A 498 -7.99 11.92 -8.83
C ILE A 498 -7.20 11.06 -9.84
N ASP A 499 -6.15 11.62 -10.44
CA ASP A 499 -5.27 10.90 -11.37
C ASP A 499 -4.58 9.70 -10.71
N GLY A 500 -4.01 9.88 -9.51
CA GLY A 500 -3.38 8.80 -8.76
C GLY A 500 -4.36 7.70 -8.36
N ALA A 501 -5.58 8.05 -7.98
CA ALA A 501 -6.64 7.09 -7.68
C ALA A 501 -7.06 6.29 -8.92
N LEU A 502 -7.20 6.96 -10.04
CA LEU A 502 -7.53 6.37 -11.33
C LEU A 502 -6.43 5.40 -11.81
N ASP A 503 -5.16 5.72 -11.56
CA ASP A 503 -4.04 4.81 -11.84
C ASP A 503 -4.18 3.48 -11.09
N GLN A 504 -4.73 3.47 -9.88
CA GLN A 504 -4.97 2.24 -9.10
C GLN A 504 -6.16 1.44 -9.65
N LEU A 505 -7.19 2.13 -10.15
CA LEU A 505 -8.29 1.48 -10.87
C LEU A 505 -7.78 0.84 -12.18
N HIS A 506 -6.94 1.55 -12.94
CA HIS A 506 -6.31 1.01 -14.14
C HIS A 506 -5.43 -0.21 -13.85
N TYR A 507 -4.71 -0.20 -12.73
CA TYR A 507 -3.95 -1.35 -12.25
C TYR A 507 -4.86 -2.57 -12.07
N ILE A 508 -5.91 -2.51 -11.25
CA ILE A 508 -6.78 -3.69 -11.03
C ILE A 508 -7.54 -4.13 -12.30
N LEU A 509 -7.70 -3.25 -13.29
CA LEU A 509 -8.32 -3.53 -14.58
C LEU A 509 -7.34 -3.98 -15.68
N GLY A 510 -6.12 -4.34 -15.31
CA GLY A 510 -5.21 -5.11 -16.18
C GLY A 510 -3.98 -4.36 -16.68
N ARG A 511 -3.76 -3.12 -16.24
CA ARG A 511 -2.50 -2.39 -16.45
C ARG A 511 -1.43 -2.85 -15.44
N THR A 512 -1.11 -4.14 -15.46
CA THR A 512 -0.29 -4.83 -14.45
C THR A 512 0.89 -5.58 -15.08
N ALA A 513 1.87 -5.91 -14.23
CA ALA A 513 3.01 -6.76 -14.61
C ALA A 513 2.62 -8.20 -14.97
N THR A 514 1.43 -8.67 -14.56
CA THR A 514 0.87 -9.98 -14.92
C THR A 514 0.04 -9.92 -16.21
N GLY A 515 -0.34 -8.72 -16.68
CA GLY A 515 -1.29 -8.52 -17.77
C GLY A 515 -2.69 -9.08 -17.47
N MET A 516 -3.00 -9.32 -16.21
CA MET A 516 -4.28 -9.82 -15.71
C MET A 516 -5.05 -8.66 -15.08
N SER A 517 -6.32 -8.48 -15.44
CA SER A 517 -7.25 -7.77 -14.56
C SER A 517 -7.55 -8.66 -13.36
N TYR A 518 -7.54 -8.10 -12.15
CA TYR A 518 -7.87 -8.83 -10.93
C TYR A 518 -9.36 -8.80 -10.59
N LEU A 519 -10.20 -8.19 -11.43
CA LEU A 519 -11.65 -8.13 -11.26
C LEU A 519 -12.32 -9.07 -12.27
N THR A 520 -13.02 -10.10 -11.78
CA THR A 520 -13.72 -11.04 -12.67
C THR A 520 -14.75 -10.34 -13.55
N GLY A 521 -14.91 -10.78 -14.79
CA GLY A 521 -15.83 -10.19 -15.77
C GLY A 521 -15.34 -8.89 -16.40
N SER A 522 -14.32 -8.24 -15.82
CA SER A 522 -13.82 -6.95 -16.29
C SER A 522 -12.52 -7.12 -17.07
N GLY A 523 -12.53 -6.66 -18.32
CA GLY A 523 -11.38 -6.72 -19.22
C GLY A 523 -11.28 -8.01 -20.03
N THR A 524 -10.36 -8.01 -21.00
CA THR A 524 -10.17 -9.13 -21.94
C THR A 524 -9.60 -10.38 -21.26
N LYS A 525 -8.70 -10.18 -20.29
CA LYS A 525 -8.07 -11.22 -19.49
C LYS A 525 -8.29 -10.94 -18.01
N SER A 526 -9.22 -11.69 -17.42
CA SER A 526 -9.61 -11.64 -16.00
C SER A 526 -9.64 -13.05 -15.40
N PRO A 527 -9.69 -13.21 -14.07
CA PRO A 527 -9.54 -14.51 -13.43
C PRO A 527 -10.68 -15.44 -13.85
N GLN A 528 -10.32 -16.67 -14.20
CA GLN A 528 -11.26 -17.71 -14.62
C GLN A 528 -11.41 -18.79 -13.54
N HIS A 529 -10.40 -18.98 -12.70
CA HIS A 529 -10.27 -20.06 -11.72
C HIS A 529 -10.20 -19.53 -10.29
N VAL A 530 -11.14 -18.66 -9.93
CA VAL A 530 -11.21 -18.04 -8.59
C VAL A 530 -11.46 -19.11 -7.53
N HIS A 531 -10.72 -19.04 -6.41
CA HIS A 531 -10.96 -19.87 -5.24
C HIS A 531 -12.30 -19.50 -4.60
N HIS A 532 -13.39 -20.17 -5.03
CA HIS A 532 -14.74 -19.81 -4.63
C HIS A 532 -15.71 -21.00 -4.71
N ARG A 533 -16.23 -21.45 -3.56
CA ARG A 533 -17.10 -22.64 -3.48
C ARG A 533 -18.37 -22.54 -4.31
N ILE A 534 -19.04 -21.38 -4.33
CA ILE A 534 -20.26 -21.21 -5.16
C ILE A 534 -19.93 -21.35 -6.65
N ARG A 535 -18.95 -20.61 -7.17
CA ARG A 535 -18.46 -20.73 -8.56
C ARG A 535 -18.12 -22.18 -8.92
N MET A 536 -17.37 -22.88 -8.07
CA MET A 536 -16.91 -24.24 -8.34
C MET A 536 -18.02 -25.29 -8.26
N SER A 537 -18.87 -25.24 -7.23
CA SER A 537 -19.98 -26.18 -7.03
C SER A 537 -21.15 -25.99 -8.02
N THR A 538 -21.28 -24.78 -8.59
CA THR A 538 -22.30 -24.47 -9.61
C THR A 538 -21.77 -24.49 -11.04
N ASP A 539 -20.45 -24.59 -11.23
CA ASP A 539 -19.78 -24.46 -12.53
C ASP A 539 -20.23 -23.19 -13.29
N THR A 540 -20.40 -22.08 -12.55
CA THR A 540 -20.94 -20.82 -13.06
C THR A 540 -19.95 -19.69 -12.82
N TYR A 541 -19.63 -18.94 -13.88
CA TYR A 541 -18.77 -17.78 -13.78
C TYR A 541 -19.42 -16.66 -12.96
N MET A 542 -18.64 -16.02 -12.09
CA MET A 542 -19.11 -14.95 -11.20
C MET A 542 -18.33 -13.66 -11.49
N PRO A 543 -18.92 -12.69 -12.20
CA PRO A 543 -18.28 -11.40 -12.45
C PRO A 543 -18.34 -10.47 -11.23
N GLY A 544 -17.51 -9.42 -11.20
CA GLY A 544 -17.51 -8.41 -10.13
C GLY A 544 -16.83 -8.85 -8.83
N LEU A 545 -15.96 -9.85 -8.87
CA LEU A 545 -15.18 -10.33 -7.74
C LEU A 545 -13.73 -9.82 -7.86
N LEU A 546 -13.27 -8.97 -6.92
CA LEU A 546 -11.85 -8.61 -6.85
C LEU A 546 -11.09 -9.72 -6.12
N VAL A 547 -10.11 -10.32 -6.80
CA VAL A 547 -9.23 -11.34 -6.20
C VAL A 547 -8.04 -10.71 -5.46
N GLY A 548 -7.36 -11.50 -4.62
CA GLY A 548 -6.26 -11.02 -3.78
C GLY A 548 -5.10 -10.36 -4.53
N GLY A 549 -4.75 -10.85 -5.73
CA GLY A 549 -3.63 -10.33 -6.53
C GLY A 549 -2.26 -10.88 -6.10
N PRO A 550 -1.16 -10.27 -6.55
CA PRO A 550 0.19 -10.79 -6.30
C PRO A 550 0.56 -10.80 -4.82
N ASN A 551 1.18 -11.88 -4.36
CA ASN A 551 1.51 -12.05 -2.95
C ASN A 551 2.93 -12.61 -2.83
N GLY A 552 3.79 -11.92 -2.05
CA GLY A 552 5.17 -12.30 -1.76
C GLY A 552 5.38 -12.92 -0.38
N PHE A 553 4.31 -13.34 0.31
CA PHE A 553 4.42 -13.91 1.66
C PHE A 553 5.37 -15.11 1.71
N ASN A 554 6.45 -14.97 2.48
CA ASN A 554 7.54 -15.94 2.54
C ASN A 554 7.04 -17.33 2.99
N GLY A 555 7.33 -18.36 2.17
CA GLY A 555 6.96 -19.75 2.41
C GLY A 555 5.62 -20.18 1.80
N GLY A 556 4.87 -19.27 1.17
CA GLY A 556 3.57 -19.54 0.56
C GLY A 556 2.42 -19.62 1.57
N GLY A 557 1.35 -18.86 1.32
CA GLY A 557 0.07 -18.91 2.01
C GLY A 557 -0.83 -20.05 1.52
N ASP A 558 -0.53 -20.64 0.38
CA ASP A 558 -1.19 -21.83 -0.18
C ASP A 558 -0.21 -22.71 -0.97
N PRO A 559 -0.56 -23.99 -1.27
CA PRO A 559 0.32 -24.89 -2.02
C PRO A 559 0.68 -24.43 -3.43
N GLU A 560 -0.14 -23.64 -4.11
CA GLU A 560 0.17 -23.12 -5.45
C GLU A 560 1.15 -21.95 -5.37
N GLN A 561 0.93 -21.00 -4.46
CA GLN A 561 1.84 -19.88 -4.21
C GLN A 561 3.18 -20.37 -3.65
N ALA A 562 3.20 -21.42 -2.83
CA ALA A 562 4.44 -22.02 -2.34
C ALA A 562 5.40 -22.45 -3.47
N ARG A 563 4.87 -22.73 -4.67
CA ARG A 563 5.68 -23.07 -5.85
C ARG A 563 6.46 -21.88 -6.42
N PHE A 564 6.14 -20.65 -5.98
CA PHE A 564 6.87 -19.44 -6.35
C PHE A 564 8.19 -19.30 -5.59
N PHE A 565 8.46 -20.13 -4.58
CA PHE A 565 9.64 -20.04 -3.74
C PHE A 565 10.60 -21.20 -3.99
N ASP A 566 11.90 -20.94 -3.84
CA ASP A 566 12.92 -21.99 -3.83
C ASP A 566 13.04 -22.68 -2.45
N GLU A 567 14.00 -23.61 -2.33
CA GLU A 567 14.25 -24.35 -1.08
C GLU A 567 14.75 -23.46 0.07
N ASP A 568 15.29 -22.28 -0.23
CA ASP A 568 15.80 -21.32 0.74
C ASP A 568 14.72 -20.28 1.13
N GLY A 569 13.54 -20.31 0.50
CA GLY A 569 12.42 -19.41 0.75
C GLY A 569 12.50 -18.10 -0.04
N GLU A 570 13.34 -18.04 -1.07
CA GLU A 570 13.48 -16.88 -1.94
C GLU A 570 12.48 -16.97 -3.11
N LEU A 571 11.88 -15.83 -3.46
CA LEU A 571 10.91 -15.77 -4.54
C LEU A 571 11.61 -15.96 -5.90
N LEU A 572 11.12 -16.91 -6.70
CA LEU A 572 11.66 -17.29 -8.01
C LEU A 572 11.29 -16.31 -9.14
N MET A 573 10.49 -15.30 -8.81
CA MET A 573 9.98 -14.31 -9.75
C MET A 573 9.88 -12.93 -9.08
N PRO A 574 9.77 -11.84 -9.84
CA PRO A 574 9.49 -10.52 -9.28
C PRO A 574 8.16 -10.49 -8.51
N ILE A 575 8.09 -9.72 -7.43
CA ILE A 575 6.97 -9.77 -6.47
C ILE A 575 5.64 -9.32 -7.10
N ALA A 576 5.67 -8.34 -8.02
CA ALA A 576 4.48 -7.91 -8.76
C ALA A 576 3.93 -8.95 -9.73
N LYS A 577 4.67 -10.05 -9.97
CA LYS A 577 4.29 -11.17 -10.84
C LYS A 577 3.93 -12.43 -10.05
N ALA A 578 3.97 -12.40 -8.71
CA ALA A 578 3.70 -13.54 -7.83
C ALA A 578 2.18 -13.81 -7.67
N TYR A 579 1.52 -14.13 -8.79
CA TYR A 579 0.09 -14.40 -8.87
C TYR A 579 -0.18 -15.58 -9.81
N VAL A 580 -1.18 -16.40 -9.50
CA VAL A 580 -1.64 -17.48 -10.38
C VAL A 580 -3.17 -17.58 -10.39
N ASP A 581 -3.74 -17.66 -11.59
CA ASP A 581 -5.18 -17.92 -11.77
C ASP A 581 -5.46 -19.42 -11.67
N HIS A 582 -5.65 -19.90 -10.44
CA HIS A 582 -5.89 -21.32 -10.16
C HIS A 582 -6.85 -21.52 -8.98
N ASP A 583 -7.75 -22.52 -9.11
CA ASP A 583 -8.85 -22.77 -8.16
C ASP A 583 -8.36 -23.05 -6.72
N ASN A 584 -7.14 -23.58 -6.57
CA ASN A 584 -6.52 -23.86 -5.27
C ASN A 584 -5.59 -22.76 -4.75
N SER A 585 -5.45 -21.62 -5.44
CA SER A 585 -4.62 -20.52 -4.96
C SER A 585 -5.43 -19.51 -4.17
N TRP A 586 -5.76 -19.84 -2.92
CA TRP A 586 -6.50 -18.91 -2.07
C TRP A 586 -5.69 -17.67 -1.64
N SER A 587 -4.36 -17.77 -1.57
CA SER A 587 -3.50 -16.66 -1.14
C SER A 587 -3.26 -15.60 -2.22
N THR A 588 -3.58 -15.88 -3.49
CA THR A 588 -3.47 -14.92 -4.60
C THR A 588 -4.76 -14.74 -5.40
N ASN A 589 -5.64 -15.74 -5.44
CA ASN A 589 -6.81 -15.80 -6.33
C ASN A 589 -8.13 -16.09 -5.61
N GLU A 590 -8.20 -15.85 -4.30
CA GLU A 590 -9.46 -15.78 -3.56
C GLU A 590 -10.07 -14.37 -3.64
N TYR A 591 -11.40 -14.33 -3.75
CA TYR A 591 -12.21 -13.13 -3.55
C TYR A 591 -12.53 -12.93 -2.08
N ALA A 592 -12.67 -11.68 -1.64
CA ALA A 592 -13.39 -11.36 -0.41
C ALA A 592 -14.25 -10.10 -0.54
N ILE A 593 -15.26 -9.98 0.33
CA ILE A 593 -16.13 -8.81 0.42
C ILE A 593 -15.31 -7.54 0.67
N ASP A 594 -14.28 -7.59 1.52
CA ASP A 594 -13.45 -6.43 1.85
C ASP A 594 -12.43 -6.09 0.77
N TYR A 595 -12.18 -7.01 -0.18
CA TYR A 595 -11.38 -6.73 -1.37
C TYR A 595 -12.19 -5.93 -2.38
N THR A 596 -13.46 -6.30 -2.50
CA THR A 596 -14.35 -5.79 -3.53
C THR A 596 -14.97 -4.46 -3.15
N ALA A 597 -15.10 -4.17 -1.84
CA ALA A 597 -15.63 -2.91 -1.34
C ALA A 597 -14.86 -1.66 -1.82
N PRO A 598 -13.51 -1.60 -1.73
CA PRO A 598 -12.78 -0.46 -2.27
C PRO A 598 -12.80 -0.39 -3.80
N ALA A 599 -12.85 -1.53 -4.51
CA ALA A 599 -13.04 -1.51 -5.96
C ALA A 599 -14.40 -0.92 -6.35
N LEU A 600 -15.47 -1.29 -5.65
CA LEU A 600 -16.80 -0.71 -5.82
C LEU A 600 -16.80 0.78 -5.59
N PHE A 601 -16.17 1.24 -4.50
CA PHE A 601 -16.03 2.66 -4.20
C PHE A 601 -15.34 3.41 -5.34
N SER A 602 -14.20 2.92 -5.83
CA SER A 602 -13.45 3.55 -6.91
C SER A 602 -14.26 3.58 -8.21
N LEU A 603 -14.88 2.45 -8.58
CA LEU A 603 -15.74 2.35 -9.76
C LEU A 603 -16.94 3.29 -9.68
N ALA A 604 -17.54 3.46 -8.50
CA ALA A 604 -18.66 4.38 -8.28
C ALA A 604 -18.22 5.83 -8.48
N TYR A 605 -17.11 6.23 -7.88
CA TYR A 605 -16.54 7.57 -8.04
C TYR A 605 -16.33 7.92 -9.52
N PHE A 606 -15.70 7.02 -10.28
CA PHE A 606 -15.44 7.23 -11.72
C PHE A 606 -16.62 6.89 -12.65
N SER A 607 -17.76 6.46 -12.10
CA SER A 607 -19.03 6.32 -12.81
C SER A 607 -20.00 7.47 -12.49
N ASN A 608 -19.59 8.45 -11.69
CA ASN A 608 -20.41 9.58 -11.32
C ASN A 608 -20.74 10.43 -12.57
N PRO A 609 -22.02 10.80 -12.77
CA PRO A 609 -22.46 11.78 -13.75
C PRO A 609 -21.56 12.98 -13.98
N GLU A 610 -20.86 13.53 -12.97
CA GLU A 610 -19.93 14.65 -13.17
C GLU A 610 -18.74 14.29 -14.10
N PHE A 611 -18.30 13.03 -14.10
CA PHE A 611 -17.32 12.52 -15.07
C PHE A 611 -17.95 12.10 -16.40
N ILE A 612 -19.26 11.83 -16.43
CA ILE A 612 -20.03 11.44 -17.62
C ILE A 612 -20.49 12.67 -18.42
N SER A 613 -20.86 13.75 -17.72
CA SER A 613 -21.40 15.00 -18.26
C SER A 613 -20.29 15.95 -18.62
N GLY A 614 -19.39 15.51 -19.52
CA GLY A 614 -18.55 16.42 -20.29
C GLY A 614 -19.38 17.37 -21.16
N ASP A 615 -20.32 18.11 -20.56
CA ASP A 615 -20.98 19.25 -21.16
C ASP A 615 -19.86 20.23 -21.48
N GLU A 616 -19.72 20.53 -22.77
CA GLU A 616 -18.76 21.49 -23.31
C GLU A 616 -18.82 22.85 -22.57
N GLU A 617 -19.93 23.14 -21.87
CA GLU A 617 -20.12 24.34 -21.04
C GLU A 617 -19.27 24.30 -19.75
N ASP A 618 -19.20 23.18 -19.00
CA ASP A 618 -18.40 23.09 -17.76
C ASP A 618 -16.90 22.95 -18.05
N ALA A 619 -16.55 22.24 -19.11
CA ALA A 619 -15.15 22.18 -19.57
C ALA A 619 -14.67 23.55 -20.08
N SER A 620 -15.52 24.31 -20.79
CA SER A 620 -15.21 25.67 -21.22
C SER A 620 -15.11 26.62 -20.02
N ASP A 621 -16.01 26.53 -19.05
CA ASP A 621 -15.99 27.38 -17.85
C ASP A 621 -14.77 27.08 -16.98
N LYS A 622 -14.40 25.80 -16.79
CA LYS A 622 -13.16 25.39 -16.12
C LYS A 622 -11.91 25.85 -16.88
N LEU A 623 -11.91 25.78 -18.22
CA LEU A 623 -10.80 26.28 -19.04
C LEU A 623 -10.69 27.80 -18.94
N GLU A 624 -11.81 28.53 -18.97
CA GLU A 624 -11.86 29.98 -18.81
C GLU A 624 -11.38 30.40 -17.41
N GLN A 625 -11.73 29.64 -16.37
CA GLN A 625 -11.27 29.88 -15.00
C GLN A 625 -9.76 29.65 -14.87
N LYS A 626 -9.22 28.58 -15.47
CA LYS A 626 -7.79 28.25 -15.47
C LYS A 626 -6.98 29.25 -16.30
N VAL A 627 -7.54 29.73 -17.43
CA VAL A 627 -6.97 30.83 -18.22
C VAL A 627 -6.94 32.12 -17.42
N ALA A 628 -8.03 32.47 -16.73
CA ALA A 628 -8.08 33.68 -15.90
C ALA A 628 -7.10 33.62 -14.71
N GLU A 629 -6.91 32.45 -14.11
CA GLU A 629 -5.93 32.24 -13.05
C GLU A 629 -4.49 32.38 -13.58
N LEU A 630 -4.17 31.76 -14.72
CA LEU A 630 -2.87 31.89 -15.37
C LEU A 630 -2.59 33.34 -15.80
N GLU A 631 -3.60 34.06 -16.30
CA GLU A 631 -3.48 35.49 -16.62
C GLU A 631 -3.17 36.32 -15.36
N SER A 632 -3.82 36.03 -14.23
CA SER A 632 -3.54 36.68 -12.95
C SER A 632 -2.12 36.38 -12.45
N GLN A 633 -1.67 35.14 -12.55
CA GLN A 633 -0.30 34.76 -12.16
C GLN A 633 0.74 35.43 -13.06
N ILE A 634 0.48 35.53 -14.37
CA ILE A 634 1.34 36.26 -15.31
C ILE A 634 1.38 37.75 -14.98
N GLU A 635 0.25 38.36 -14.58
CA GLU A 635 0.20 39.76 -14.18
C GLU A 635 1.00 39.99 -12.88
N GLU A 636 0.86 39.13 -11.87
CA GLU A 636 1.65 39.19 -10.63
C GLU A 636 3.15 38.99 -10.91
N LEU A 637 3.52 38.05 -11.77
CA LEU A 637 4.91 37.84 -12.19
C LEU A 637 5.46 39.06 -12.94
N ASN A 638 4.66 39.71 -13.78
CA ASN A 638 5.05 40.92 -14.48
C ASN A 638 5.18 42.12 -13.53
N GLU A 639 4.31 42.26 -12.52
CA GLU A 639 4.45 43.28 -11.48
C GLU A 639 5.72 43.04 -10.65
N ARG A 640 5.99 41.79 -10.24
CA ARG A 640 7.25 41.41 -9.58
C ARG A 640 8.47 41.67 -10.46
N LEU A 641 8.38 41.38 -11.76
CA LEU A 641 9.44 41.67 -12.72
C LEU A 641 9.67 43.19 -12.83
N GLN A 642 8.59 43.99 -12.87
CA GLN A 642 8.68 45.45 -12.87
C GLN A 642 9.24 46.00 -11.55
N GLU A 643 8.89 45.42 -10.41
CA GLU A 643 9.47 45.79 -9.12
C GLU A 643 10.96 45.47 -9.08
N LEU A 644 11.39 44.32 -9.61
CA LEU A 644 12.79 43.94 -9.72
C LEU A 644 13.55 44.83 -10.73
N GLU A 645 12.95 45.17 -11.86
CA GLU A 645 13.52 46.08 -12.87
C GLU A 645 13.61 47.53 -12.37
N ASN A 646 12.67 47.97 -11.53
CA ASN A 646 12.68 49.29 -10.90
C ASN A 646 13.43 49.32 -9.55
N ASN A 647 13.97 48.18 -9.10
CA ASN A 647 14.70 48.12 -7.84
C ASN A 647 16.05 48.82 -8.01
N ASN A 648 16.14 50.02 -7.43
CA ASN A 648 17.32 50.92 -7.40
C ASN A 648 18.59 50.27 -6.81
N GLU A 649 18.53 49.01 -6.36
CA GLU A 649 19.67 48.27 -5.82
C GLU A 649 20.73 47.98 -6.88
N ILE A 650 20.35 47.68 -8.13
CA ILE A 650 21.34 47.48 -9.21
C ILE A 650 22.06 48.79 -9.53
N ASP A 651 21.33 49.90 -9.63
CA ASP A 651 21.93 51.22 -9.88
C ASP A 651 22.80 51.70 -8.70
N GLN A 652 22.42 51.40 -7.45
CA GLN A 652 23.24 51.69 -6.27
C GLN A 652 24.48 50.81 -6.19
N LEU A 653 24.37 49.53 -6.53
CA LEU A 653 25.51 48.62 -6.62
C LEU A 653 26.45 49.04 -7.75
N GLN A 654 25.93 49.47 -8.89
CA GLN A 654 26.74 49.98 -10.00
C GLN A 654 27.49 51.25 -9.61
N LEU A 655 26.84 52.18 -8.90
CA LEU A 655 27.50 53.37 -8.35
C LEU A 655 28.58 53.02 -7.32
N MET A 656 28.35 52.02 -6.46
CA MET A 656 29.35 51.54 -5.51
C MET A 656 30.52 50.85 -6.21
N VAL A 657 30.26 50.08 -7.28
CA VAL A 657 31.30 49.44 -8.09
C VAL A 657 32.14 50.50 -8.80
N ASP A 658 31.53 51.51 -9.41
CA ASP A 658 32.24 52.61 -10.07
C ASP A 658 33.11 53.42 -9.07
N GLU A 659 32.63 53.63 -7.85
CA GLU A 659 33.41 54.28 -6.77
C GLU A 659 34.58 53.42 -6.32
N LEU A 660 34.37 52.11 -6.14
CA LEU A 660 35.43 51.15 -5.80
C LEU A 660 36.48 51.01 -6.90
N GLU A 661 36.08 51.01 -8.17
CA GLU A 661 37.01 50.99 -9.31
C GLU A 661 37.87 52.26 -9.35
N ALA A 662 37.28 53.43 -9.08
CA ALA A 662 38.02 54.69 -9.00
C ALA A 662 39.04 54.69 -7.85
N GLU A 663 38.67 54.15 -6.68
CA GLU A 663 39.60 53.97 -5.56
C GLU A 663 40.73 52.98 -5.89
N LEU A 664 40.42 51.88 -6.59
CA LEU A 664 41.42 50.89 -7.00
C LEU A 664 42.46 51.49 -7.96
N VAL A 665 42.01 52.30 -8.92
CA VAL A 665 42.91 53.03 -9.85
C VAL A 665 43.81 54.01 -9.09
N ALA A 666 43.25 54.74 -8.12
CA ALA A 666 44.03 55.67 -7.30
C ALA A 666 45.07 54.95 -6.43
N LEU A 667 44.72 53.77 -5.88
CA LEU A 667 45.62 52.96 -5.08
C LEU A 667 46.73 52.32 -5.94
N SER A 668 46.41 51.88 -7.16
CA SER A 668 47.40 51.39 -8.13
C SER A 668 48.43 52.46 -8.47
N ALA A 669 48.00 53.71 -8.68
CA ALA A 669 48.93 54.81 -8.95
C ALA A 669 49.86 55.09 -7.76
N GLN A 670 49.36 54.98 -6.52
CA GLN A 670 50.22 55.09 -5.33
C GLN A 670 51.21 53.92 -5.22
N TYR A 671 50.82 52.72 -5.63
CA TYR A 671 51.70 51.56 -5.68
C TYR A 671 52.85 51.78 -6.68
N ASP A 672 52.54 52.27 -7.88
CA ASP A 672 53.56 52.59 -8.91
C ASP A 672 54.55 53.66 -8.40
N ASP A 673 54.07 54.68 -7.68
CA ASP A 673 54.91 55.70 -7.05
C ASP A 673 55.85 55.09 -5.98
N VAL A 674 55.33 54.14 -5.19
CA VAL A 674 56.13 53.42 -4.18
C VAL A 674 57.15 52.51 -4.84
N GLU A 675 56.79 51.79 -5.91
CA GLU A 675 57.70 50.94 -6.67
C GLU A 675 58.84 51.76 -7.30
N ALA A 676 58.53 52.95 -7.83
CA ALA A 676 59.53 53.89 -8.32
C ALA A 676 60.47 54.37 -7.20
N LEU A 677 59.94 54.66 -6.01
CA LEU A 677 60.76 55.01 -4.84
C LEU A 677 61.65 53.87 -4.38
N VAL A 678 61.14 52.63 -4.37
CA VAL A 678 61.92 51.43 -4.04
C VAL A 678 63.06 51.26 -5.05
N THR A 679 62.78 51.37 -6.35
CA THR A 679 63.80 51.30 -7.41
C THR A 679 64.88 52.37 -7.23
N MET A 680 64.50 53.60 -6.89
CA MET A 680 65.47 54.67 -6.58
C MET A 680 66.31 54.35 -5.34
N LEU A 681 65.69 53.81 -4.29
CA LEU A 681 66.39 53.39 -3.06
C LEU A 681 67.38 52.26 -3.35
N GLU A 682 67.00 51.28 -4.16
CA GLU A 682 67.88 50.19 -4.58
C GLU A 682 69.09 50.71 -5.37
N GLN A 683 68.88 51.64 -6.31
CA GLN A 683 69.99 52.32 -7.01
C GLN A 683 70.90 53.11 -6.06
N GLN A 684 70.33 53.79 -5.06
CA GLN A 684 71.12 54.48 -4.04
C GLN A 684 71.92 53.50 -3.18
N VAL A 685 71.34 52.36 -2.82
CA VAL A 685 72.03 51.30 -2.07
C VAL A 685 73.17 50.71 -2.90
N GLU A 686 72.97 50.45 -4.20
CA GLU A 686 74.07 50.02 -5.08
C GLU A 686 75.16 51.08 -5.20
N SER A 687 74.79 52.36 -5.38
CA SER A 687 75.76 53.44 -5.43
C SER A 687 76.53 53.58 -4.11
N LEU A 688 75.88 53.38 -2.96
CA LEU A 688 76.53 53.40 -1.65
C LEU A 688 77.43 52.18 -1.47
N LYS A 689 77.03 50.99 -1.92
CA LYS A 689 77.89 49.80 -1.94
C LYS A 689 79.14 50.03 -2.78
N ALA A 690 79.01 50.60 -3.98
CA ALA A 690 80.13 50.94 -4.83
C ALA A 690 81.07 51.98 -4.19
N GLN A 691 80.52 53.01 -3.51
CA GLN A 691 81.33 53.99 -2.77
C GLN A 691 82.03 53.38 -1.55
N ILE A 692 81.38 52.44 -0.84
CA ILE A 692 82.01 51.69 0.26
C ILE A 692 83.14 50.82 -0.28
N GLU A 693 82.96 50.17 -1.44
CA GLU A 693 84.00 49.37 -2.10
C GLU A 693 85.18 50.25 -2.55
N GLU A 694 84.91 51.44 -3.09
CA GLU A 694 85.93 52.44 -3.45
C GLU A 694 86.69 52.97 -2.22
N LEU A 695 86.00 53.25 -1.11
CA LEU A 695 86.60 53.66 0.16
C LEU A 695 87.39 52.52 0.82
N MET A 696 86.97 51.26 0.64
CA MET A 696 87.73 50.09 1.07
C MET A 696 88.98 49.87 0.21
N THR A 697 88.97 50.26 -1.07
CA THR A 697 90.19 50.21 -1.92
C THR A 697 91.23 51.29 -1.62
N ASP A 698 90.88 52.37 -0.91
CA ASP A 698 91.82 53.45 -0.53
C ASP A 698 92.45 53.27 0.88
N GLU A 699 91.97 52.33 1.71
CA GLU A 699 92.58 52.00 3.02
C GLU A 699 93.39 50.69 3.05
N GLU A 700 93.35 49.85 2.00
CA GLU A 700 94.21 48.67 1.85
C GLU A 700 95.39 48.90 0.87
N SER A 701 96.16 49.96 1.14
CA SER A 701 97.57 50.03 0.75
C SER A 701 98.49 50.13 1.97
N THR A 702 98.35 49.24 2.95
CA THR A 702 99.46 48.81 3.81
C THR A 702 99.24 47.40 4.36
N SER A 703 99.54 46.40 3.52
CA SER A 703 100.25 45.11 3.77
C SER A 703 100.17 44.46 5.18
N ILE A 704 99.99 43.15 5.37
CA ILE A 704 100.88 42.01 5.02
C ILE A 704 100.17 40.65 5.33
N GLU A 705 100.15 39.74 4.34
CA GLU A 705 100.44 38.27 4.33
C GLU A 705 99.69 37.19 5.17
N THR A 706 99.50 36.04 4.49
CA THR A 706 99.12 34.64 4.88
C THR A 706 97.61 34.32 5.00
N GLY A 707 97.00 33.26 4.43
CA GLY A 707 97.37 32.11 3.60
C GLY A 707 96.10 31.23 3.33
N ASP A 708 96.08 30.48 2.22
CA ASP A 708 94.96 29.76 1.56
C ASP A 708 94.08 28.79 2.40
N GLU A 709 92.76 28.69 2.11
CA GLU A 709 92.10 27.62 1.30
C GLU A 709 90.54 27.62 1.37
N LYS A 710 89.90 27.68 0.19
CA LYS A 710 88.68 26.99 -0.34
C LYS A 710 87.28 27.00 0.35
N THR A 711 86.36 27.70 -0.35
CA THR A 711 85.02 27.33 -0.89
C THR A 711 83.98 26.56 -0.05
N SER A 712 82.81 27.16 0.19
CA SER A 712 81.53 26.92 -0.52
C SER A 712 80.35 27.53 0.27
N ASP A 713 79.40 28.15 -0.44
CA ASP A 713 78.11 28.65 0.06
C ASP A 713 76.96 28.05 -0.79
N SER A 714 75.80 27.84 -0.16
CA SER A 714 74.46 27.64 -0.74
C SER A 714 73.43 28.11 0.29
N GLU A 715 72.65 29.17 0.01
CA GLU A 715 71.23 29.17 -0.44
C GLU A 715 70.23 28.68 0.64
N LEU A 716 69.27 29.45 1.18
CA LEU A 716 68.15 30.30 0.67
C LEU A 716 66.96 29.55 0.06
N GLU A 717 65.77 29.93 0.56
CA GLU A 717 64.45 29.30 0.43
C GLU A 717 63.43 30.24 -0.22
N ASN A 718 62.53 29.60 -1.00
CA ASN A 718 61.09 29.79 -1.20
C ASN A 718 60.44 31.09 -1.72
N GLY A 719 59.67 30.89 -2.79
CA GLY A 719 58.45 31.61 -3.16
C GLY A 719 57.66 30.79 -4.20
N ALA A 720 56.37 30.56 -3.98
CA ALA A 720 55.48 29.75 -4.83
C ALA A 720 54.48 30.63 -5.61
N LYS A 721 54.10 30.20 -6.84
CA LYS A 721 52.86 30.57 -7.55
C LYS A 721 52.52 29.60 -8.70
N SER A 722 51.21 29.31 -8.82
CA SER A 722 50.32 29.09 -9.99
C SER A 722 50.52 27.96 -11.04
N GLU A 723 49.43 27.20 -11.17
CA GLU A 723 48.65 26.79 -12.39
C GLU A 723 49.09 25.71 -13.41
N GLU A 724 48.04 24.91 -13.73
CA GLU A 724 47.67 24.21 -14.97
C GLU A 724 48.24 22.83 -15.41
N ALA A 725 47.27 21.93 -15.63
CA ALA A 725 47.05 21.04 -16.78
C ALA A 725 47.67 19.61 -16.88
N LEU A 726 46.74 18.67 -17.15
CA LEU A 726 46.76 17.54 -18.10
C LEU A 726 47.68 16.31 -17.91
N GLU A 727 46.98 15.18 -17.65
CA GLU A 727 47.01 13.89 -18.37
C GLU A 727 48.16 12.86 -18.25
N VAL A 728 47.72 11.58 -18.15
CA VAL A 728 48.29 10.31 -18.68
C VAL A 728 49.11 9.38 -17.73
N ALA A 729 48.45 8.26 -17.45
CA ALA A 729 48.85 6.84 -17.45
C ALA A 729 49.79 6.20 -16.40
N ASP A 730 49.25 5.07 -15.91
CA ASP A 730 49.78 3.70 -16.03
C ASP A 730 50.38 2.96 -14.81
N GLU A 731 49.67 1.86 -14.54
CA GLU A 731 50.13 0.46 -14.41
C GLU A 731 50.84 -0.10 -13.17
N SER A 732 50.48 -1.38 -12.97
CA SER A 732 51.24 -2.50 -12.38
C SER A 732 50.89 -2.85 -10.90
N ASP A 733 50.67 -4.11 -10.49
CA ASP A 733 50.66 -5.39 -11.22
C ASP A 733 50.14 -6.55 -10.34
N SER A 734 49.58 -7.58 -11.01
CA SER A 734 49.73 -9.04 -10.78
C SER A 734 49.13 -9.72 -9.53
N SER A 735 48.65 -10.98 -9.52
CA SER A 735 48.37 -12.01 -10.55
C SER A 735 47.83 -13.31 -9.89
N ASN A 736 47.00 -14.08 -10.63
CA ASN A 736 46.88 -15.57 -10.80
C ASN A 736 46.83 -16.55 -9.58
N GLU A 737 46.24 -17.76 -9.59
CA GLU A 737 45.73 -18.70 -10.62
C GLU A 737 44.96 -19.89 -9.97
N SER A 738 43.94 -20.41 -10.69
CA SER A 738 43.53 -21.82 -10.97
C SER A 738 43.29 -22.95 -9.92
N ALA A 739 42.09 -23.55 -10.03
CA ALA A 739 41.72 -24.95 -10.35
C ALA A 739 42.11 -26.17 -9.47
N GLY A 740 41.15 -27.10 -9.27
CA GLY A 740 41.41 -28.53 -8.98
C GLY A 740 40.22 -29.32 -8.41
N ALA A 741 39.81 -30.37 -9.12
CA ALA A 741 38.61 -31.22 -8.93
C ALA A 741 38.79 -32.47 -8.01
N THR A 742 37.74 -33.33 -7.99
CA THR A 742 37.63 -34.78 -7.58
C THR A 742 37.11 -35.05 -6.16
N SER A 743 36.33 -36.10 -5.80
CA SER A 743 35.48 -37.13 -6.45
C SER A 743 34.95 -38.09 -5.34
N ASP A 744 33.72 -38.59 -5.49
CA ASP A 744 33.20 -39.95 -5.19
C ASP A 744 32.98 -40.57 -3.77
N GLU A 745 31.74 -41.09 -3.64
CA GLU A 745 31.28 -42.43 -3.17
C GLU A 745 30.94 -42.76 -1.67
N ASP A 746 29.62 -42.84 -1.41
CA ASP A 746 28.77 -44.03 -1.09
C ASP A 746 28.85 -44.83 0.26
N LYS A 747 27.63 -45.20 0.73
CA LYS A 747 27.16 -46.34 1.59
C LYS A 747 26.70 -46.11 3.05
N GLY A 748 25.37 -46.23 3.26
CA GLY A 748 24.77 -47.46 3.82
C GLY A 748 24.25 -47.50 5.28
N ASP A 749 22.91 -47.49 5.42
CA ASP A 749 21.98 -48.03 6.45
C ASP A 749 22.44 -48.54 7.83
N ARG A 750 21.72 -48.09 8.90
CA ARG A 750 20.91 -48.92 9.85
C ARG A 750 20.41 -48.14 11.09
N LEU A 751 19.09 -48.15 11.33
CA LEU A 751 18.39 -47.91 12.63
C LEU A 751 18.71 -49.08 13.63
N PRO A 752 18.55 -48.99 14.99
CA PRO A 752 17.40 -48.40 15.72
C PRO A 752 17.64 -47.92 17.20
N ASP A 753 16.51 -47.71 17.89
CA ASP A 753 16.21 -47.77 19.35
C ASP A 753 16.04 -46.46 20.14
N THR A 754 14.77 -46.04 20.15
CA THR A 754 14.12 -45.00 20.93
C THR A 754 13.78 -45.44 22.37
N ALA A 755 13.44 -44.42 23.18
CA ALA A 755 12.67 -44.48 24.44
C ALA A 755 13.40 -44.49 25.80
N THR A 756 14.74 -44.35 25.87
CA THR A 756 15.42 -44.18 27.19
C THR A 756 16.08 -42.80 27.39
N SER A 757 16.22 -41.96 26.36
CA SER A 757 16.96 -40.69 26.47
C SER A 757 16.10 -39.48 26.84
N THR A 758 14.83 -39.44 26.43
CA THR A 758 13.93 -38.27 26.61
C THR A 758 13.71 -37.92 28.09
N PHE A 759 13.65 -38.93 28.96
CA PHE A 759 13.46 -38.72 30.41
C PHE A 759 14.71 -38.13 31.09
N ASN A 760 15.91 -38.41 30.56
CA ASN A 760 17.16 -37.88 31.11
C ASN A 760 17.41 -36.42 30.68
N TYR A 761 16.96 -36.03 29.49
CA TYR A 761 17.07 -34.64 29.03
C TYR A 761 16.09 -33.71 29.73
N LEU A 762 14.86 -34.18 30.03
CA LEU A 762 13.89 -33.40 30.81
C LEU A 762 14.40 -33.12 32.24
N LEU A 763 15.03 -34.13 32.87
CA LEU A 763 15.60 -34.02 34.22
C LEU A 763 16.82 -33.08 34.25
N LEU A 764 17.67 -33.12 33.22
CA LEU A 764 18.84 -32.24 33.12
C LEU A 764 18.44 -30.79 32.84
N GLY A 765 17.42 -30.58 32.00
CA GLY A 765 16.85 -29.26 31.70
C GLY A 765 16.24 -28.60 32.95
N THR A 766 15.49 -29.36 33.77
CA THR A 766 14.93 -28.83 35.02
C THR A 766 16.01 -28.49 36.05
N VAL A 767 17.09 -29.28 36.13
CA VAL A 767 18.22 -28.97 37.03
C VAL A 767 18.98 -27.72 36.59
N LEU A 768 19.20 -27.54 35.28
CA LEU A 768 19.86 -26.36 34.74
C LEU A 768 19.00 -25.11 34.88
N PHE A 769 17.68 -25.22 34.69
CA PHE A 769 16.74 -24.13 34.91
C PHE A 769 16.77 -23.65 36.37
N MET A 770 16.70 -24.57 37.35
CA MET A 770 16.77 -24.23 38.77
C MET A 770 18.12 -23.61 39.18
N LEU A 771 19.23 -24.05 38.58
CA LEU A 771 20.55 -23.45 38.78
C LEU A 771 20.61 -22.02 38.21
N GLY A 772 20.03 -21.80 37.04
CA GLY A 772 19.90 -20.48 36.43
C GLY A 772 19.09 -19.51 37.30
N THR A 773 17.94 -19.95 37.81
CA THR A 773 17.10 -19.12 38.71
C THR A 773 17.82 -18.81 40.02
N ALA A 774 18.54 -19.77 40.60
CA ALA A 774 19.31 -19.55 41.83
C ALA A 774 20.45 -18.53 41.63
N ILE A 775 21.17 -18.62 40.50
CA ILE A 775 22.24 -17.67 40.15
C ILE A 775 21.66 -16.27 39.90
N PHE A 776 20.55 -16.17 39.17
CA PHE A 776 19.85 -14.92 38.91
C PHE A 776 19.39 -14.24 40.21
N LEU A 777 18.78 -15.00 41.13
CA LEU A 777 18.36 -14.47 42.43
C LEU A 777 19.55 -14.04 43.31
N LEU A 778 20.68 -14.73 43.24
CA LEU A 778 21.91 -14.34 43.94
C LEU A 778 22.56 -13.09 43.34
N GLN A 779 22.49 -12.91 42.02
CA GLN A 779 22.97 -11.70 41.34
C GLN A 779 22.05 -10.51 41.62
N ARG A 780 20.72 -10.71 41.60
CA ARG A 780 19.73 -9.68 41.96
C ARG A 780 19.88 -9.23 43.42
N ARG A 781 20.16 -10.17 44.35
CA ARG A 781 20.49 -9.84 45.75
C ARG A 781 21.78 -9.04 45.92
N LYS A 782 22.78 -9.23 45.04
CA LYS A 782 24.03 -8.46 45.05
C LYS A 782 23.84 -7.05 44.47
N LEU A 783 22.94 -6.88 43.51
CA LEU A 783 22.59 -5.58 42.93
C LEU A 783 21.75 -4.73 43.89
N LEU A 784 20.86 -5.34 44.68
CA LEU A 784 20.04 -4.65 45.69
C LEU A 784 20.78 -4.37 47.02
N ALA A 785 22.01 -4.85 47.18
CA ALA A 785 22.87 -4.62 48.36
C ALA A 785 24.01 -3.62 48.10
N LYS A 786 24.01 -2.98 46.92
CA LYS A 786 24.79 -1.79 46.58
C LYS A 786 23.83 -0.61 46.52
#